data_AF-A0A6J4VXE1-F1
#
_entry.id   AF-A0A6J4VXE1-F1
#
_cell.length_a   1.000
_cell.length_b   1.000
_cell.length_c   1.000
_cell.angle_alpha   90.00
_cell.angle_beta   90.00
_cell.angle_gamma   90.00
#
_symmetry.space_group_name_H-M   'P 1'
#
loop_
_entity.id
_entity.type
_entity.pdbx_description
1 polymer ?
#
loop_
_entity_poly.entity_id
_entity_poly.type
_entity_poly.pdbx_seq_one_letter_code
_entity_poly.pdbx_strand_id
1 'polypeptide(L)'
;MPNVIPATTELRGDTSVCDVSKLTVSVVICAYTSSRWAQLQAAVASLTKQTRPADEIVVVIDHNETLFREAHTALHGARVLENSHAQGLSGARNSGVAVAEGSVIAFIDDDAVAEPDWLEQLLKNYWNPQVLGVGGGIGPLWPARKATWFPAEFLWVLGCSYVGMPTTTGPVRNLIGCNMSFRRSVFNRIGGFSTELGRLGNYPAGCEETELCIRLSQQLPGHLLYDPQAQVSHEVTNKRLTFNYFITRCYAEGLSKARVSRAVGAADGLTSERTYTLQTLPRGVVREGMSALRERNPAGLTRAGSIVIGFCATAVGYLKGLVVAPVARKRLDDSLPPFSPARVVELNIDEPLPDIANIDAETGATYTRAFALVRSKGRPLDLIEIELGEKGVAASDLATLLDGRFASSVHSTPEDVTASSTLRSATLRSAVLDSKGSAMTPENDAQKPFVSVIIATHNRTQGLATCLESLGRQNYPNFEIIVVDNAPDTDETFRFMQRYTAQQVRYVREDTPGLARAHNRGLIDAKGSVVAFTDDDVRVDPHWLGHLVESFDLTTNVGCVTGMIVPAEMETSAQAWLEQYGGFSKGFRVKFFNLTNHRPKDPLYPYTAGVFGSGANMAFTREALGAIGGFDPALGAGSKGVGGDDLAAFFDVVASGYTLVYQPAAVVHHWHHREYGALQRQAYGYGVGLTAFLTRVILNQPKRLLEIAPLVPRAVIYALSPASPKNTKKRTDYPRELSTLERRGMLYGPLAYVKSHLSVRRLGAAGENLLPARVAEKAGL
;
A
#
# COMPACT_ATOMS: atom_id res chain seq x y z
N MET A 1 -2.80 10.04 36.41
CA MET A 1 -2.51 8.69 36.93
C MET A 1 -2.08 7.83 35.75
N PRO A 2 -0.93 7.14 35.80
CA PRO A 2 -0.48 6.34 34.67
C PRO A 2 -1.25 5.01 34.66
N ASN A 3 -1.82 4.66 33.50
CA ASN A 3 -2.55 3.41 33.30
C ASN A 3 -1.59 2.23 33.52
N VAL A 4 -1.91 1.47 34.56
CA VAL A 4 -1.36 0.18 34.91
C VAL A 4 -1.67 -0.80 33.79
N ILE A 5 -0.62 -1.46 33.28
CA ILE A 5 -0.72 -2.61 32.36
C ILE A 5 -1.46 -3.73 33.10
N PRO A 6 -2.49 -4.38 32.52
CA PRO A 6 -3.20 -5.44 33.22
C PRO A 6 -2.25 -6.61 33.50
N ALA A 7 -2.25 -7.07 34.75
CA ALA A 7 -1.54 -8.26 35.17
C ALA A 7 -2.22 -9.53 34.59
N THR A 8 -1.36 -10.46 34.17
CA THR A 8 -1.55 -11.92 34.14
C THR A 8 -2.72 -12.46 33.31
N THR A 9 -2.43 -12.82 32.07
CA THR A 9 -2.99 -14.04 31.46
C THR A 9 -1.91 -15.11 31.55
N GLU A 10 -2.12 -16.13 32.38
CA GLU A 10 -1.22 -17.28 32.51
C GLU A 10 -1.09 -18.01 31.17
N LEU A 11 0.03 -17.79 30.47
CA LEU A 11 0.45 -18.62 29.36
C LEU A 11 1.30 -19.76 29.93
N ARG A 12 0.70 -20.95 30.00
CA ARG A 12 1.44 -22.22 30.13
C ARG A 12 2.30 -22.41 28.89
N GLY A 13 3.54 -21.94 28.95
CA GLY A 13 4.60 -22.21 28.00
C GLY A 13 5.84 -22.61 28.78
N ASP A 14 6.37 -23.79 28.46
CA ASP A 14 7.54 -24.45 29.02
C ASP A 14 8.64 -23.48 29.54
N THR A 15 8.76 -23.37 30.88
CA THR A 15 9.70 -22.47 31.58
C THR A 15 11.05 -23.15 31.86
N SER A 16 11.64 -23.81 30.88
CA SER A 16 13.01 -24.31 31.03
C SER A 16 14.00 -23.14 30.89
N VAL A 17 14.67 -22.81 32.00
CA VAL A 17 15.78 -21.85 32.01
C VAL A 17 16.89 -22.37 31.11
N CYS A 18 17.38 -21.54 30.18
CA CYS A 18 18.51 -21.92 29.35
C CYS A 18 19.79 -21.96 30.18
N ASP A 19 20.50 -23.08 30.12
CA ASP A 19 21.84 -23.19 30.68
C ASP A 19 22.82 -22.38 29.82
N VAL A 20 23.14 -21.17 30.29
CA VAL A 20 24.01 -20.20 29.59
C VAL A 20 25.40 -20.77 29.34
N SER A 21 25.88 -21.72 30.18
CA SER A 21 27.19 -22.34 30.03
C SER A 21 27.33 -23.17 28.75
N LYS A 22 26.20 -23.59 28.15
CA LYS A 22 26.15 -24.38 26.91
C LYS A 22 26.01 -23.53 25.65
N LEU A 23 25.92 -22.20 25.77
CA LEU A 23 25.84 -21.32 24.61
C LEU A 23 27.20 -21.22 23.91
N THR A 24 27.18 -21.36 22.59
CA THR A 24 28.32 -21.08 21.74
C THR A 24 28.15 -19.70 21.10
N VAL A 25 29.24 -18.96 20.94
CA VAL A 25 29.23 -17.58 20.41
C VAL A 25 30.21 -17.41 19.27
N SER A 26 29.69 -16.93 18.13
CA SER A 26 30.50 -16.40 17.03
C SER A 26 30.52 -14.89 17.11
N VAL A 27 31.70 -14.28 17.08
CA VAL A 27 31.86 -12.81 17.08
C VAL A 27 32.25 -12.35 15.69
N VAL A 28 31.43 -11.48 15.09
CA VAL A 28 31.61 -10.94 13.74
C VAL A 28 32.15 -9.51 13.80
N ILE A 29 33.27 -9.26 13.12
CA ILE A 29 33.85 -7.93 12.88
C ILE A 29 33.78 -7.65 11.38
N CYS A 30 33.27 -6.47 11.00
CA CYS A 30 33.24 -6.03 9.60
C CYS A 30 34.23 -4.88 9.40
N ALA A 31 35.16 -5.02 8.45
CA ALA A 31 36.16 -4.00 8.13
C ALA A 31 36.20 -3.72 6.63
N TYR A 32 36.48 -2.48 6.23
CA TYR A 32 36.50 -2.08 4.81
C TYR A 32 37.74 -1.25 4.41
N THR A 33 38.56 -0.81 5.36
CA THR A 33 39.66 0.13 5.10
C THR A 33 40.96 -0.25 5.81
N SER A 34 42.06 -0.26 5.07
CA SER A 34 43.42 -0.46 5.61
C SER A 34 43.86 0.67 6.54
N SER A 35 43.21 1.84 6.49
CA SER A 35 43.52 2.95 7.40
C SER A 35 43.23 2.65 8.87
N ARG A 36 42.41 1.63 9.15
CA ARG A 36 42.04 1.16 10.48
C ARG A 36 42.71 -0.15 10.88
N TRP A 37 43.82 -0.51 10.23
CA TRP A 37 44.50 -1.77 10.47
C TRP A 37 44.85 -1.99 11.95
N ALA A 38 45.45 -0.99 12.61
CA ALA A 38 45.80 -1.07 14.03
C ALA A 38 44.57 -1.25 14.94
N GLN A 39 43.46 -0.60 14.60
CA GLN A 39 42.19 -0.73 15.31
C GLN A 39 41.60 -2.14 15.15
N LEU A 40 41.59 -2.67 13.93
CA LEU A 40 41.12 -4.03 13.66
C LEU A 40 41.95 -5.06 14.43
N GLN A 41 43.28 -4.90 14.47
CA GLN A 41 44.15 -5.75 15.27
C GLN A 41 43.82 -5.67 16.77
N ALA A 42 43.58 -4.46 17.29
CA ALA A 42 43.20 -4.25 18.69
C ALA A 42 41.82 -4.87 19.02
N ALA A 43 40.85 -4.73 18.11
CA ALA A 43 39.52 -5.35 18.23
C ALA A 43 39.65 -6.87 18.33
N VAL A 44 40.34 -7.53 17.39
CA VAL A 44 40.56 -8.98 17.42
C VAL A 44 41.33 -9.40 18.67
N ALA A 45 42.38 -8.67 19.06
CA ALA A 45 43.17 -8.98 20.26
C ALA A 45 42.38 -8.84 21.56
N SER A 46 41.34 -8.00 21.61
CA SER A 46 40.46 -7.87 22.76
C SER A 46 39.52 -9.07 22.92
N LEU A 47 39.11 -9.68 21.79
CA LEU A 47 38.25 -10.84 21.76
C LEU A 47 38.98 -12.14 22.16
N THR A 48 40.27 -12.25 21.88
CA THR A 48 41.07 -13.42 22.28
C THR A 48 41.39 -13.45 23.78
N LYS A 49 41.16 -12.35 24.50
CA LYS A 49 41.46 -12.17 25.93
C LYS A 49 40.20 -12.17 26.83
N GLN A 50 39.06 -12.59 26.30
CA GLN A 50 37.80 -12.60 27.03
C GLN A 50 37.82 -13.65 28.15
N THR A 51 37.22 -13.33 29.31
CA THR A 51 37.05 -14.27 30.44
C THR A 51 36.22 -15.48 30.04
N ARG A 52 35.18 -15.26 29.21
CA ARG A 52 34.52 -16.27 28.39
C ARG A 52 35.08 -16.17 26.97
N PRO A 53 35.93 -17.11 26.52
CA PRO A 53 36.48 -17.08 25.16
C PRO A 53 35.37 -17.08 24.10
N ALA A 54 35.60 -16.43 22.96
CA ALA A 54 34.76 -16.64 21.78
C ALA A 54 34.98 -18.07 21.25
N ASP A 55 33.91 -18.75 20.82
CA ASP A 55 34.06 -20.06 20.18
C ASP A 55 34.50 -19.90 18.72
N GLU A 56 34.13 -18.77 18.10
CA GLU A 56 34.56 -18.39 16.76
C GLU A 56 34.71 -16.86 16.68
N ILE A 57 35.78 -16.38 16.05
CA ILE A 57 35.94 -14.97 15.65
C ILE A 57 35.95 -14.93 14.12
N VAL A 58 35.06 -14.13 13.54
CA VAL A 58 34.87 -14.00 12.10
C VAL A 58 35.16 -12.55 11.70
N VAL A 59 36.16 -12.35 10.84
CA VAL A 59 36.51 -11.03 10.30
C VAL A 59 36.08 -10.99 8.84
N VAL A 60 35.13 -10.11 8.52
CA VAL A 60 34.61 -9.93 7.16
C VAL A 60 35.19 -8.67 6.56
N ILE A 61 35.87 -8.82 5.43
CA ILE A 61 36.47 -7.72 4.68
C ILE A 61 35.55 -7.31 3.52
N ASP A 62 35.04 -6.08 3.59
CA ASP A 62 34.10 -5.51 2.61
C ASP A 62 34.84 -4.96 1.37
N HIS A 63 34.97 -5.80 0.34
CA HIS A 63 35.47 -5.44 -1.00
C HIS A 63 36.79 -4.65 -0.98
N ASN A 64 37.77 -5.12 -0.19
CA ASN A 64 39.11 -4.55 -0.10
C ASN A 64 40.17 -5.65 -0.11
N GLU A 65 40.68 -5.98 -1.30
CA GLU A 65 41.61 -7.09 -1.52
C GLU A 65 42.93 -6.93 -0.76
N THR A 66 43.46 -5.70 -0.66
CA THR A 66 44.70 -5.41 0.08
C THR A 66 44.52 -5.70 1.57
N LEU A 67 43.45 -5.17 2.16
CA LEU A 67 43.11 -5.43 3.57
C LEU A 67 42.83 -6.91 3.79
N PHE A 68 42.18 -7.60 2.85
CA PHE A 68 41.91 -9.04 2.95
C PHE A 68 43.19 -9.85 3.03
N ARG A 69 44.15 -9.61 2.13
CA ARG A 69 45.45 -10.30 2.14
C ARG A 69 46.23 -10.04 3.43
N GLU A 70 46.22 -8.80 3.91
CA GLU A 70 46.88 -8.42 5.15
C GLU A 70 46.21 -9.09 6.37
N ALA A 71 44.88 -9.00 6.48
CA ALA A 71 44.07 -9.62 7.52
C ALA A 71 44.25 -11.14 7.57
N HIS A 72 44.13 -11.81 6.42
CA HIS A 72 44.28 -13.26 6.29
C HIS A 72 45.68 -13.74 6.71
N THR A 73 46.70 -12.90 6.51
CA THR A 73 48.08 -13.24 6.87
C THR A 73 48.38 -12.98 8.34
N ALA A 74 47.84 -11.93 8.95
CA ALA A 74 48.25 -11.47 10.28
C ALA A 74 47.26 -11.82 11.41
N LEU A 75 45.98 -12.09 11.12
CA LEU A 75 44.94 -12.34 12.13
C LEU A 75 44.72 -13.85 12.37
N HIS A 76 45.76 -14.57 12.78
CA HIS A 76 45.73 -16.03 12.97
C HIS A 76 44.70 -16.55 13.99
N GLY A 77 44.18 -15.69 14.87
CA GLY A 77 43.14 -16.02 15.85
C GLY A 77 41.71 -15.80 15.36
N ALA A 78 41.52 -15.46 14.08
CA ALA A 78 40.21 -15.20 13.50
C ALA A 78 40.08 -15.82 12.10
N ARG A 79 38.86 -16.25 11.77
CA ARG A 79 38.49 -16.67 10.42
C ARG A 79 38.25 -15.42 9.57
N VAL A 80 39.15 -15.14 8.63
CA VAL A 80 39.05 -13.99 7.72
C VAL A 80 38.35 -14.40 6.43
N LEU A 81 37.35 -13.64 6.00
CA LEU A 81 36.63 -13.87 4.74
C LEU A 81 36.31 -12.56 4.02
N GLU A 82 36.07 -12.66 2.72
CA GLU A 82 35.59 -11.55 1.90
C GLU A 82 34.06 -11.46 1.95
N ASN A 83 33.53 -10.24 1.92
CA ASN A 83 32.09 -10.01 1.79
C ASN A 83 31.58 -10.62 0.47
N SER A 84 30.73 -11.64 0.59
CA SER A 84 30.07 -12.35 -0.52
C SER A 84 28.80 -11.66 -1.03
N HIS A 85 28.35 -10.60 -0.36
CA HIS A 85 27.19 -9.80 -0.74
C HIS A 85 27.60 -8.48 -1.38
N ALA A 86 26.61 -7.65 -1.74
CA ALA A 86 26.83 -6.29 -2.20
C ALA A 86 27.70 -5.49 -1.20
N GLN A 87 28.56 -4.63 -1.74
CA GLN A 87 29.42 -3.77 -0.94
C GLN A 87 28.61 -2.94 0.06
N GLY A 88 29.11 -2.86 1.30
CA GLY A 88 28.50 -2.12 2.39
C GLY A 88 28.36 -2.94 3.67
N LEU A 89 28.16 -2.23 4.78
CA LEU A 89 28.16 -2.83 6.13
C LEU A 89 27.11 -3.94 6.30
N SER A 90 25.90 -3.77 5.74
CA SER A 90 24.86 -4.80 5.80
C SER A 90 25.25 -6.07 5.06
N GLY A 91 25.91 -5.94 3.89
CA GLY A 91 26.42 -7.07 3.13
C GLY A 91 27.48 -7.84 3.93
N ALA A 92 28.47 -7.11 4.47
CA ALA A 92 29.52 -7.71 5.27
C ALA A 92 28.97 -8.43 6.52
N ARG A 93 28.01 -7.82 7.24
CA ARG A 93 27.36 -8.48 8.38
C ARG A 93 26.64 -9.76 7.97
N ASN A 94 25.95 -9.75 6.82
CA ASN A 94 25.26 -10.94 6.32
C ASN A 94 26.21 -12.06 5.91
N SER A 95 27.38 -11.75 5.33
CA SER A 95 28.41 -12.76 5.05
C SER A 95 28.94 -13.38 6.34
N GLY A 96 29.12 -12.56 7.39
CA GLY A 96 29.49 -13.05 8.72
C GLY A 96 28.43 -13.96 9.33
N VAL A 97 27.15 -13.56 9.26
CA VAL A 97 26.02 -14.38 9.73
C VAL A 97 25.95 -15.72 9.00
N ALA A 98 26.19 -15.74 7.69
CA ALA A 98 26.10 -16.95 6.88
C ALA A 98 27.10 -18.02 7.28
N VAL A 99 28.29 -17.63 7.76
CA VAL A 99 29.34 -18.57 8.17
C VAL A 99 29.38 -18.85 9.66
N ALA A 100 28.78 -17.98 10.48
CA ALA A 100 28.82 -18.08 11.94
C ALA A 100 28.17 -19.36 12.45
N GLU A 101 28.87 -20.10 13.30
CA GLU A 101 28.42 -21.40 13.81
C GLU A 101 27.76 -21.34 15.21
N GLY A 102 28.08 -20.31 16.00
CA GLY A 102 27.61 -20.12 17.36
C GLY A 102 26.08 -20.03 17.49
N SER A 103 25.54 -20.50 18.61
CA SER A 103 24.11 -20.35 18.92
C SER A 103 23.72 -18.90 19.21
N VAL A 104 24.69 -18.05 19.55
CA VAL A 104 24.61 -16.59 19.59
C VAL A 104 25.62 -16.00 18.60
N ILE A 105 25.22 -14.97 17.87
CA ILE A 105 26.09 -14.19 16.98
C ILE A 105 26.22 -12.79 17.59
N ALA A 106 27.44 -12.41 17.97
CA ALA A 106 27.79 -11.08 18.45
C ALA A 106 28.46 -10.26 17.36
N PHE A 107 28.30 -8.94 17.41
CA PHE A 107 28.87 -7.97 16.48
C PHE A 107 29.59 -6.88 17.25
N ILE A 108 30.81 -6.58 16.80
CA ILE A 108 31.62 -5.47 17.29
C ILE A 108 32.26 -4.76 16.08
N ASP A 109 32.32 -3.43 16.11
CA ASP A 109 32.91 -2.65 15.02
C ASP A 109 34.44 -2.79 15.01
N ASP A 110 35.08 -2.61 13.84
CA ASP A 110 36.54 -2.70 13.66
C ASP A 110 37.33 -1.61 14.39
N ASP A 111 36.65 -0.57 14.87
CA ASP A 111 37.16 0.54 15.68
C ASP A 111 36.71 0.47 17.16
N ALA A 112 36.33 -0.71 17.64
CA ALA A 112 35.97 -0.95 19.05
C ALA A 112 36.77 -2.06 19.72
N VAL A 113 37.03 -1.90 21.02
CA VAL A 113 37.78 -2.83 21.88
C VAL A 113 36.86 -3.31 23.00
N ALA A 114 36.71 -4.62 23.16
CA ALA A 114 35.88 -5.20 24.20
C ALA A 114 36.59 -5.21 25.57
N GLU A 115 35.85 -4.91 26.64
CA GLU A 115 36.34 -5.15 28.01
C GLU A 115 36.51 -6.67 28.26
N PRO A 116 37.37 -7.11 29.18
CA PRO A 116 37.69 -8.53 29.36
C PRO A 116 36.49 -9.45 29.63
N ASP A 117 35.43 -8.95 30.25
CA ASP A 117 34.22 -9.72 30.58
C ASP A 117 33.06 -9.49 29.59
N TRP A 118 33.27 -8.76 28.49
CA TRP A 118 32.21 -8.36 27.56
C TRP A 118 31.32 -9.51 27.08
N LEU A 119 31.90 -10.64 26.65
CA LEU A 119 31.14 -11.81 26.20
C LEU A 119 30.34 -12.45 27.34
N GLU A 120 30.91 -12.52 28.54
CA GLU A 120 30.22 -13.05 29.73
C GLU A 120 28.99 -12.19 30.06
N GLN A 121 29.15 -10.86 30.02
CA GLN A 121 28.08 -9.91 30.28
C GLN A 121 26.99 -9.92 29.20
N LEU A 122 27.32 -10.16 27.92
CA LEU A 122 26.30 -10.37 26.89
C LEU A 122 25.56 -11.70 27.09
N LEU A 123 26.29 -12.79 27.31
CA LEU A 123 25.74 -14.15 27.31
C LEU A 123 24.85 -14.43 28.53
N LYS A 124 25.17 -13.88 29.71
CA LYS A 124 24.36 -14.08 30.93
C LYS A 124 22.89 -13.73 30.74
N ASN A 125 22.57 -12.80 29.83
CA ASN A 125 21.22 -12.33 29.55
C ASN A 125 20.36 -13.35 28.76
N TYR A 126 20.97 -14.36 28.13
CA TYR A 126 20.27 -15.39 27.37
C TYR A 126 19.78 -16.57 28.22
N TRP A 127 19.86 -16.48 29.56
CA TRP A 127 19.22 -17.43 30.49
C TRP A 127 17.70 -17.54 30.22
N ASN A 128 17.11 -16.44 29.78
CA ASN A 128 15.72 -16.38 29.36
C ASN A 128 15.62 -16.70 27.85
N PRO A 129 14.89 -17.76 27.44
CA PRO A 129 14.70 -18.10 26.03
C PRO A 129 13.98 -17.00 25.23
N GLN A 130 13.22 -16.11 25.87
CA GLN A 130 12.54 -14.99 25.22
C GLN A 130 13.46 -13.82 24.85
N VAL A 131 14.71 -13.81 25.31
CA VAL A 131 15.68 -12.79 24.90
C VAL A 131 16.20 -13.13 23.51
N LEU A 132 15.84 -12.30 22.53
CA LEU A 132 16.19 -12.49 21.11
C LEU A 132 17.56 -11.88 20.77
N GLY A 133 17.93 -10.82 21.49
CA GLY A 133 19.19 -10.11 21.30
C GLY A 133 19.52 -9.21 22.48
N VAL A 134 20.82 -8.94 22.64
CA VAL A 134 21.38 -8.17 23.76
C VAL A 134 22.39 -7.16 23.21
N GLY A 135 22.21 -5.89 23.51
CA GLY A 135 23.19 -4.84 23.25
C GLY A 135 23.91 -4.42 24.51
N GLY A 136 25.12 -3.89 24.35
CA GLY A 136 25.97 -3.50 25.45
C GLY A 136 26.31 -2.01 25.48
N GLY A 137 26.97 -1.59 26.56
CA GLY A 137 27.46 -0.22 26.71
C GLY A 137 28.62 0.10 25.76
N ILE A 138 28.66 1.33 25.26
CA ILE A 138 29.68 1.79 24.30
C ILE A 138 30.27 3.10 24.81
N GLY A 139 31.48 3.03 25.35
CA GLY A 139 32.26 4.17 25.83
C GLY A 139 33.08 4.82 24.70
N PRO A 140 33.10 6.15 24.58
CA PRO A 140 33.96 6.84 23.62
C PRO A 140 35.42 6.90 24.11
N LEU A 141 36.35 6.38 23.29
CA LEU A 141 37.77 6.67 23.44
C LEU A 141 38.08 7.98 22.70
N TRP A 142 38.21 9.05 23.48
CA TRP A 142 38.45 10.38 22.93
C TRP A 142 39.89 10.51 22.42
N PRO A 143 40.11 11.27 21.32
CA PRO A 143 41.42 11.84 21.06
C PRO A 143 41.72 12.88 22.15
N ALA A 144 42.97 13.34 22.26
CA ALA A 144 43.52 14.11 23.39
C ALA A 144 42.60 15.13 24.13
N ARG A 145 41.58 15.74 23.48
CA ARG A 145 40.50 16.49 24.14
C ARG A 145 39.13 16.27 23.50
N LYS A 146 38.09 16.11 24.34
CA LYS A 146 36.67 16.13 23.95
C LYS A 146 36.23 17.53 23.49
N ALA A 147 35.44 17.60 22.43
CA ALA A 147 34.84 18.85 21.97
C ALA A 147 33.85 19.42 23.01
N THR A 148 34.11 20.63 23.50
CA THR A 148 33.35 21.26 24.60
C THR A 148 31.90 21.60 24.24
N TRP A 149 31.61 21.77 22.94
CA TRP A 149 30.28 22.04 22.39
C TRP A 149 29.43 20.78 22.18
N PHE A 150 30.01 19.58 22.23
CA PHE A 150 29.31 18.36 21.84
C PHE A 150 28.38 17.86 22.98
N PRO A 151 27.06 17.75 22.75
CA PRO A 151 26.11 17.35 23.79
C PRO A 151 26.11 15.84 24.03
N ALA A 152 25.97 15.43 25.29
CA ALA A 152 26.00 14.02 25.70
C ALA A 152 24.80 13.20 25.18
N GLU A 153 23.68 13.88 24.90
CA GLU A 153 22.48 13.31 24.26
C GLU A 153 22.79 12.75 22.87
N PHE A 154 23.74 13.34 22.15
CA PHE A 154 24.06 12.99 20.77
C PHE A 154 25.28 12.07 20.63
N LEU A 155 25.72 11.39 21.70
CA LEU A 155 26.83 10.43 21.58
C LEU A 155 26.54 9.29 20.58
N TRP A 156 25.26 9.03 20.25
CA TRP A 156 24.88 8.14 19.14
C TRP A 156 25.38 8.59 17.76
N VAL A 157 25.65 9.88 17.54
CA VAL A 157 26.30 10.40 16.31
C VAL A 157 27.70 9.81 16.13
N LEU A 158 28.34 9.47 17.24
CA LEU A 158 29.65 8.83 17.30
C LEU A 158 29.55 7.31 17.40
N GLY A 159 28.35 6.72 17.46
CA GLY A 159 28.15 5.29 17.67
C GLY A 159 28.22 4.85 19.13
N CYS A 160 28.20 5.79 20.09
CA CYS A 160 28.37 5.49 21.52
C CYS A 160 27.05 5.52 22.30
N SER A 161 27.08 4.96 23.52
CA SER A 161 25.97 5.09 24.48
C SER A 161 25.76 6.55 24.85
N TYR A 162 24.50 6.96 24.95
CA TYR A 162 24.11 8.36 25.08
C TYR A 162 23.09 8.59 26.20
N VAL A 163 22.97 9.85 26.64
CA VAL A 163 21.96 10.24 27.63
C VAL A 163 20.57 9.99 27.06
N GLY A 164 19.80 9.11 27.71
CA GLY A 164 18.50 8.64 27.24
C GLY A 164 18.42 7.12 27.08
N MET A 165 19.56 6.41 27.15
CA MET A 165 19.61 4.95 27.23
C MET A 165 19.41 4.45 28.68
N PRO A 166 18.96 3.20 28.88
CA PRO A 166 18.85 2.60 30.21
C PRO A 166 20.20 2.58 30.94
N THR A 167 20.20 2.83 32.25
CA THR A 167 21.41 2.76 33.12
C THR A 167 21.55 1.43 33.84
N THR A 168 20.54 0.56 33.72
CA THR A 168 20.51 -0.81 34.25
C THR A 168 20.04 -1.73 33.13
N THR A 169 20.26 -3.04 33.30
CA THR A 169 19.78 -4.03 32.34
C THR A 169 18.27 -3.91 32.16
N GLY A 170 17.80 -3.84 30.92
CA GLY A 170 16.37 -3.66 30.64
C GLY A 170 16.00 -3.71 29.16
N PRO A 171 14.69 -3.75 28.85
CA PRO A 171 14.21 -3.88 27.48
C PRO A 171 14.47 -2.61 26.66
N VAL A 172 14.85 -2.80 25.40
CA VAL A 172 15.04 -1.72 24.42
C VAL A 172 14.37 -2.07 23.09
N ARG A 173 14.05 -1.05 22.30
CA ARG A 173 13.47 -1.24 20.96
C ARG A 173 14.49 -1.75 19.95
N ASN A 174 15.73 -1.25 20.04
CA ASN A 174 16.80 -1.62 19.12
C ASN A 174 18.16 -1.51 19.78
N LEU A 175 19.12 -2.24 19.22
CA LEU A 175 20.52 -2.25 19.64
C LEU A 175 21.34 -1.27 18.78
N ILE A 176 22.59 -1.02 19.16
CA ILE A 176 23.55 -0.20 18.40
C ILE A 176 24.57 -1.13 17.75
N GLY A 177 24.85 -0.91 16.45
CA GLY A 177 25.65 -1.82 15.62
C GLY A 177 27.05 -2.14 16.14
N CYS A 178 27.65 -1.22 16.91
CA CYS A 178 28.98 -1.36 17.49
C CYS A 178 29.05 -2.38 18.64
N ASN A 179 27.92 -2.69 19.31
CA ASN A 179 27.89 -3.61 20.44
C ASN A 179 26.51 -4.27 20.55
N MET A 180 26.33 -5.37 19.83
CA MET A 180 25.07 -6.10 19.78
C MET A 180 25.29 -7.60 19.59
N SER A 181 24.33 -8.39 20.06
CA SER A 181 24.29 -9.84 19.84
C SER A 181 22.86 -10.30 19.62
N PHE A 182 22.70 -11.41 18.90
CA PHE A 182 21.41 -12.03 18.64
C PHE A 182 21.53 -13.55 18.72
N ARG A 183 20.44 -14.23 19.08
CA ARG A 183 20.38 -15.70 18.86
C ARG A 183 20.52 -15.98 17.38
N ARG A 184 21.31 -16.98 16.99
CA ARG A 184 21.46 -17.37 15.57
C ARG A 184 20.13 -17.72 14.91
N SER A 185 19.22 -18.35 15.67
CA SER A 185 17.88 -18.73 15.19
C SER A 185 17.02 -17.54 14.72
N VAL A 186 17.34 -16.30 15.13
CA VAL A 186 16.71 -15.08 14.61
C VAL A 186 16.89 -14.97 13.11
N PHE A 187 18.14 -15.08 12.64
CA PHE A 187 18.47 -14.85 11.24
C PHE A 187 17.85 -15.91 10.31
N ASN A 188 17.71 -17.15 10.80
CA ASN A 188 17.04 -18.22 10.07
C ASN A 188 15.53 -17.96 9.89
N ARG A 189 14.90 -17.22 10.81
CA ARG A 189 13.45 -17.01 10.81
C ARG A 189 13.02 -15.74 10.10
N ILE A 190 13.82 -14.69 10.19
CA ILE A 190 13.43 -13.36 9.69
C ILE A 190 14.37 -12.81 8.60
N GLY A 191 15.48 -13.49 8.32
CA GLY A 191 16.52 -13.04 7.39
C GLY A 191 17.57 -12.12 8.02
N GLY A 192 18.54 -11.70 7.20
CA GLY A 192 19.67 -10.84 7.60
C GLY A 192 19.37 -9.34 7.65
N PHE A 193 20.43 -8.55 7.79
CA PHE A 193 20.40 -7.08 7.73
C PHE A 193 19.98 -6.62 6.34
N SER A 194 19.06 -5.64 6.26
CA SER A 194 18.62 -5.09 4.97
C SER A 194 19.77 -4.37 4.25
N THR A 195 20.04 -4.76 2.99
CA THR A 195 21.03 -4.11 2.13
C THR A 195 20.55 -2.79 1.53
N GLU A 196 19.27 -2.43 1.74
CA GLU A 196 18.72 -1.13 1.36
C GLU A 196 19.02 -0.02 2.39
N LEU A 197 19.53 -0.43 3.55
CA LEU A 197 19.95 0.41 4.67
C LEU A 197 21.42 0.14 4.98
N GLY A 198 22.06 1.09 5.67
CA GLY A 198 23.45 0.98 6.10
C GLY A 198 24.47 1.82 5.34
N ARG A 199 25.70 1.81 5.87
CA ARG A 199 26.82 2.62 5.36
C ARG A 199 27.35 2.06 4.03
N LEU A 200 27.51 2.96 3.06
CA LEU A 200 28.20 2.73 1.79
C LEU A 200 29.41 3.67 1.73
N GLY A 201 30.61 3.13 1.88
CA GLY A 201 31.85 3.91 1.91
C GLY A 201 31.83 5.02 2.99
N ASN A 202 32.00 6.28 2.57
CA ASN A 202 32.03 7.45 3.46
C ASN A 202 30.65 8.09 3.75
N TYR A 203 29.56 7.57 3.16
CA TYR A 203 28.24 8.14 3.37
C TYR A 203 27.67 7.70 4.74
N PRO A 204 27.33 8.64 5.65
CA PRO A 204 27.00 8.31 7.04
C PRO A 204 25.52 7.90 7.23
N ALA A 205 24.98 7.11 6.31
CA ALA A 205 23.70 6.42 6.49
C ALA A 205 23.82 5.28 7.52
N GLY A 206 22.71 4.84 8.09
CA GLY A 206 22.70 3.74 9.05
C GLY A 206 21.29 3.17 9.25
N CYS A 207 21.04 2.65 10.45
CA CYS A 207 19.77 2.09 10.91
C CYS A 207 19.40 0.70 10.36
N GLU A 208 20.34 -0.03 9.77
CA GLU A 208 20.16 -1.42 9.36
C GLU A 208 19.87 -2.35 10.56
N GLU A 209 20.57 -2.15 11.68
CA GLU A 209 20.31 -2.84 12.95
C GLU A 209 19.00 -2.39 13.58
N THR A 210 18.63 -1.12 13.41
CA THR A 210 17.35 -0.58 13.89
C THR A 210 16.18 -1.25 13.17
N GLU A 211 16.28 -1.38 11.84
CA GLU A 211 15.28 -2.09 11.02
C GLU A 211 15.18 -3.56 11.44
N LEU A 212 16.31 -4.26 11.53
CA LEU A 212 16.36 -5.66 11.96
C LEU A 212 15.68 -5.85 13.32
N CYS A 213 15.97 -4.99 14.30
CA CYS A 213 15.38 -5.05 15.64
C CYS A 213 13.86 -4.84 15.66
N ILE A 214 13.34 -3.94 14.82
CA ILE A 214 11.89 -3.74 14.73
C ILE A 214 11.22 -4.90 13.98
N ARG A 215 11.83 -5.36 12.88
CA ARG A 215 11.34 -6.54 12.15
C ARG A 215 11.29 -7.78 13.06
N LEU A 216 12.31 -7.94 13.92
CA LEU A 216 12.33 -8.94 14.98
C LEU A 216 11.13 -8.87 15.91
N SER A 217 10.88 -7.70 16.51
CA SER A 217 9.82 -7.53 17.49
C SER A 217 8.41 -7.64 16.88
N GLN A 218 8.28 -7.37 15.58
CA GLN A 218 7.02 -7.51 14.85
C GLN A 218 6.70 -8.97 14.49
N GLN A 219 7.71 -9.82 14.30
CA GLN A 219 7.53 -11.17 13.77
C GLN A 219 7.73 -12.29 14.79
N LEU A 220 8.51 -12.05 15.86
CA LEU A 220 8.86 -13.07 16.83
C LEU A 220 8.37 -12.70 18.24
N PRO A 221 7.79 -13.65 19.00
CA PRO A 221 7.55 -13.45 20.42
C PRO A 221 8.89 -13.41 21.17
N GLY A 222 9.19 -12.30 21.83
CA GLY A 222 10.42 -12.11 22.59
C GLY A 222 10.78 -10.63 22.76
N HIS A 223 11.92 -10.35 23.38
CA HIS A 223 12.38 -8.99 23.65
C HIS A 223 13.89 -8.82 23.44
N LEU A 224 14.29 -7.58 23.17
CA LEU A 224 15.69 -7.17 23.11
C LEU A 224 16.08 -6.51 24.42
N LEU A 225 17.26 -6.83 24.93
CA LEU A 225 17.79 -6.24 26.16
C LEU A 225 18.99 -5.34 25.86
N TYR A 226 19.16 -4.33 26.70
CA TYR A 226 20.39 -3.57 26.80
C TYR A 226 20.99 -3.85 28.17
N ASP A 227 22.26 -4.26 28.22
CA ASP A 227 23.03 -4.45 29.45
C ASP A 227 24.24 -3.50 29.47
N PRO A 228 24.22 -2.45 30.31
CA PRO A 228 25.30 -1.47 30.37
C PRO A 228 26.63 -2.05 30.90
N GLN A 229 26.65 -3.26 31.47
CA GLN A 229 27.87 -3.92 31.94
C GLN A 229 28.65 -4.58 30.81
N ALA A 230 27.99 -4.95 29.70
CA ALA A 230 28.66 -5.46 28.51
C ALA A 230 29.35 -4.32 27.75
N GLN A 231 30.52 -3.90 28.21
CA GLN A 231 31.18 -2.68 27.74
C GLN A 231 32.14 -2.92 26.57
N VAL A 232 32.10 -1.99 25.61
CA VAL A 232 33.15 -1.80 24.61
C VAL A 232 33.60 -0.35 24.60
N SER A 233 34.86 -0.15 24.24
CA SER A 233 35.50 1.14 24.07
C SER A 233 35.67 1.44 22.58
N HIS A 234 34.99 2.45 22.06
CA HIS A 234 34.91 2.77 20.62
C HIS A 234 35.70 4.04 20.28
N GLU A 235 36.60 3.94 19.31
CA GLU A 235 37.53 5.01 18.93
C GLU A 235 36.82 6.18 18.25
N VAL A 236 37.06 7.39 18.76
CA VAL A 236 36.54 8.63 18.17
C VAL A 236 37.65 9.39 17.46
N THR A 237 37.59 9.45 16.14
CA THR A 237 38.57 10.24 15.36
C THR A 237 38.29 11.74 15.41
N ASN A 238 39.34 12.57 15.26
CA ASN A 238 39.21 14.04 15.20
C ASN A 238 38.22 14.52 14.11
N LYS A 239 38.11 13.79 12.99
CA LYS A 239 37.15 14.09 11.91
C LYS A 239 35.70 14.02 12.40
N ARG A 240 35.38 13.04 13.26
CA ARG A 240 34.02 12.86 13.83
C ARG A 240 33.69 13.89 14.92
N LEU A 241 34.68 14.65 15.40
CA LEU A 241 34.52 15.75 16.37
C LEU A 241 34.28 17.12 15.73
N THR A 242 34.13 17.19 14.41
CA THR A 242 33.83 18.44 13.71
C THR A 242 32.33 18.75 13.74
N PHE A 243 31.97 20.03 13.84
CA PHE A 243 30.56 20.44 13.80
C PHE A 243 29.89 20.05 12.47
N ASN A 244 30.63 20.12 11.37
CA ASN A 244 30.15 19.69 10.06
C ASN A 244 29.78 18.20 10.02
N TYR A 245 30.62 17.33 10.61
CA TYR A 245 30.30 15.91 10.72
C TYR A 245 29.03 15.70 11.55
N PHE A 246 28.89 16.39 12.68
CA PHE A 246 27.72 16.32 13.55
C PHE A 246 26.41 16.65 12.80
N ILE A 247 26.36 17.77 12.06
CA ILE A 247 25.18 18.14 11.27
C ILE A 247 24.90 17.14 10.15
N THR A 248 25.95 16.74 9.41
CA THR A 248 25.81 15.78 8.30
C THR A 248 25.26 14.45 8.81
N ARG A 249 25.77 13.95 9.95
CA ARG A 249 25.30 12.70 10.55
C ARG A 249 23.87 12.82 11.08
N CYS A 250 23.51 13.93 11.73
CA CYS A 250 22.14 14.18 12.19
C CYS A 250 21.14 14.19 11.02
N TYR A 251 21.47 14.89 9.93
CA TYR A 251 20.66 14.93 8.73
C TYR A 251 20.54 13.54 8.05
N ALA A 252 21.65 12.81 7.93
CA ALA A 252 21.66 11.45 7.38
C ALA A 252 20.87 10.46 8.25
N GLU A 253 20.88 10.63 9.57
CA GLU A 253 20.02 9.87 10.48
C GLU A 253 18.55 10.12 10.19
N GLY A 254 18.16 11.38 9.99
CA GLY A 254 16.79 11.75 9.59
C GLY A 254 16.35 11.03 8.30
N LEU A 255 17.19 11.05 7.28
CA LEU A 255 16.95 10.32 6.02
C LEU A 255 16.80 8.80 6.26
N SER A 256 17.65 8.23 7.10
CA SER A 256 17.64 6.80 7.42
C SER A 256 16.37 6.42 8.21
N LYS A 257 15.96 7.23 9.19
CA LYS A 257 14.70 7.06 9.94
C LYS A 257 13.46 7.19 9.07
N ALA A 258 13.49 8.02 8.02
CA ALA A 258 12.41 8.08 7.04
C ALA A 258 12.30 6.79 6.23
N ARG A 259 13.43 6.16 5.90
CA ARG A 259 13.46 4.84 5.23
C ARG A 259 13.02 3.72 6.18
N VAL A 260 13.52 3.68 7.42
CA VAL A 260 13.07 2.72 8.43
C VAL A 260 11.57 2.85 8.68
N SER A 261 11.06 4.07 8.89
CA SER A 261 9.62 4.31 9.08
C SER A 261 8.75 3.83 7.91
N ARG A 262 9.31 3.77 6.70
CA ARG A 262 8.63 3.18 5.53
C ARG A 262 8.71 1.65 5.53
N ALA A 263 9.88 1.09 5.86
CA ALA A 263 10.11 -0.35 5.86
C ALA A 263 9.29 -1.06 6.95
N VAL A 264 9.26 -0.51 8.17
CA VAL A 264 8.64 -1.18 9.34
C VAL A 264 7.43 -0.45 9.92
N GLY A 265 7.05 0.69 9.33
CA GLY A 265 5.93 1.53 9.79
C GLY A 265 6.34 2.65 10.75
N ALA A 266 5.72 3.82 10.61
CA ALA A 266 6.10 5.03 11.36
C ALA A 266 5.72 4.99 12.86
N ALA A 267 4.80 4.13 13.27
CA ALA A 267 4.51 3.92 14.69
C ALA A 267 5.72 3.25 15.35
N ASP A 268 6.08 2.05 14.89
CA ASP A 268 7.17 1.27 15.47
C ASP A 268 8.55 1.87 15.17
N GLY A 269 8.72 2.48 13.99
CA GLY A 269 9.96 3.13 13.57
C GLY A 269 10.33 4.42 14.31
N LEU A 270 9.38 5.05 15.03
CA LEU A 270 9.62 6.32 15.75
C LEU A 270 9.26 6.29 17.24
N THR A 271 8.89 5.14 17.81
CA THR A 271 8.45 5.07 19.23
C THR A 271 9.52 5.59 20.19
N SER A 272 10.78 5.16 20.04
CA SER A 272 11.89 5.63 20.89
C SER A 272 12.22 7.10 20.65
N GLU A 273 12.12 7.53 19.39
CA GLU A 273 12.40 8.87 18.92
C GLU A 273 11.39 9.88 19.48
N ARG A 274 10.12 9.50 19.65
CA ARG A 274 9.11 10.34 20.33
C ARG A 274 9.50 10.64 21.77
N THR A 275 9.84 9.61 22.55
CA THR A 275 10.28 9.82 23.94
C THR A 275 11.55 10.65 24.00
N TYR A 276 12.52 10.36 23.12
CA TYR A 276 13.78 11.10 23.05
C TYR A 276 13.58 12.59 22.71
N THR A 277 12.75 12.90 21.72
CA THR A 277 12.49 14.28 21.27
C THR A 277 11.58 15.06 22.21
N LEU A 278 10.63 14.41 22.88
CA LEU A 278 9.70 15.07 23.79
C LEU A 278 10.23 15.19 25.23
N GLN A 279 11.18 14.34 25.64
CA GLN A 279 11.66 14.29 27.03
C GLN A 279 13.17 14.51 27.14
N THR A 280 13.98 13.72 26.43
CA THR A 280 15.44 13.74 26.59
C THR A 280 16.06 15.04 26.08
N LEU A 281 15.72 15.46 24.85
CA LEU A 281 16.30 16.67 24.25
C LEU A 281 15.89 17.96 25.00
N PRO A 282 14.62 18.20 25.36
CA PRO A 282 14.24 19.40 26.11
C PRO A 282 14.89 19.46 27.49
N ARG A 283 14.99 18.33 28.20
CA ARG A 283 15.72 18.26 29.48
C ARG A 283 17.20 18.55 29.31
N GLY A 284 17.83 18.07 28.23
CA GLY A 284 19.21 18.40 27.88
C GLY A 284 19.42 19.90 27.66
N VAL A 285 18.55 20.56 26.88
CA VAL A 285 18.61 22.02 26.65
C VAL A 285 18.51 22.79 27.97
N VAL A 286 17.57 22.42 28.83
CA VAL A 286 17.39 23.06 30.15
C VAL A 286 18.60 22.81 31.06
N ARG A 287 19.12 21.58 31.10
CA ARG A 287 20.32 21.23 31.90
C ARG A 287 21.52 22.08 31.49
N GLU A 288 21.82 22.13 30.19
CA GLU A 288 22.98 22.85 29.68
C GLU A 288 22.83 24.38 29.79
N GLY A 289 21.61 24.90 29.62
CA GLY A 289 21.30 26.31 29.89
C GLY A 289 21.48 26.68 31.37
N MET A 290 21.06 25.81 32.30
CA MET A 290 21.28 26.04 33.73
C MET A 290 22.76 25.94 34.13
N SER A 291 23.54 25.03 33.55
CA SER A 291 25.00 24.96 33.77
C SER A 291 25.68 26.25 33.34
N ALA A 292 25.28 26.85 32.21
CA ALA A 292 25.83 28.14 31.78
C ALA A 292 25.53 29.30 32.75
N LEU A 293 24.32 29.32 33.33
CA LEU A 293 23.88 30.37 34.25
C LEU A 293 24.42 30.20 35.68
N ARG A 294 24.36 28.99 36.23
CA ARG A 294 24.69 28.71 37.64
C ARG A 294 26.16 28.37 37.85
N GLU A 295 26.77 27.62 36.94
CA GLU A 295 28.16 27.16 37.05
C GLU A 295 29.13 28.06 36.27
N ARG A 296 28.62 29.15 35.66
CA ARG A 296 29.37 30.09 34.82
C ARG A 296 30.18 29.40 33.71
N ASN A 297 29.65 28.29 33.18
CA ASN A 297 30.29 27.53 32.11
C ASN A 297 29.75 27.97 30.73
N PRO A 298 30.44 28.85 29.98
CA PRO A 298 29.93 29.36 28.69
C PRO A 298 29.73 28.25 27.64
N ALA A 299 30.38 27.10 27.79
CA ALA A 299 30.18 25.95 26.92
C ALA A 299 28.80 25.28 27.11
N GLY A 300 28.06 25.59 28.18
CA GLY A 300 26.68 25.12 28.35
C GLY A 300 25.74 25.67 27.27
N LEU A 301 25.86 26.96 26.91
CA LEU A 301 25.04 27.55 25.86
C LEU A 301 25.34 26.96 24.48
N THR A 302 26.60 26.65 24.19
CA THR A 302 26.99 26.02 22.91
C THR A 302 26.49 24.57 22.81
N ARG A 303 26.47 23.82 23.93
CA ARG A 303 25.84 22.48 23.98
C ARG A 303 24.32 22.55 23.81
N ALA A 304 23.64 23.48 24.48
CA ALA A 304 22.20 23.69 24.33
C ALA A 304 21.83 24.05 22.88
N GLY A 305 22.57 24.95 22.25
CA GLY A 305 22.40 25.29 20.84
C GLY A 305 22.64 24.09 19.92
N SER A 306 23.67 23.28 20.21
CA SER A 306 23.98 22.07 19.42
C SER A 306 22.87 21.03 19.48
N ILE A 307 22.18 20.88 20.62
CA ILE A 307 21.01 19.99 20.74
C ILE A 307 19.88 20.44 19.79
N VAL A 308 19.56 21.73 19.79
CA VAL A 308 18.50 22.29 18.93
C VAL A 308 18.85 22.14 17.46
N ILE A 309 20.08 22.51 17.08
CA ILE A 309 20.53 22.43 15.68
C ILE A 309 20.58 20.98 15.20
N GLY A 310 21.09 20.05 16.03
CA GLY A 310 21.11 18.63 15.72
C GLY A 310 19.72 18.07 15.47
N PHE A 311 18.75 18.40 16.33
CA PHE A 311 17.35 18.02 16.16
C PHE A 311 16.75 18.58 14.86
N CYS A 312 16.94 19.88 14.58
CA CYS A 312 16.47 20.50 13.35
C CYS A 312 17.06 19.84 12.10
N ALA A 313 18.36 19.54 12.10
CA ALA A 313 19.01 18.84 11.00
C ALA A 313 18.42 17.45 10.77
N THR A 314 18.18 16.69 11.85
CA THR A 314 17.50 15.37 11.77
C THR A 314 16.06 15.49 11.28
N ALA A 315 15.30 16.48 11.76
CA ALA A 315 13.91 16.70 11.32
C ALA A 315 13.83 17.07 9.83
N VAL A 316 14.71 17.96 9.36
CA VAL A 316 14.82 18.31 7.93
C VAL A 316 15.23 17.10 7.11
N GLY A 317 16.20 16.31 7.57
CA GLY A 317 16.58 15.04 6.95
C GLY A 317 15.43 14.06 6.85
N TYR A 318 14.62 13.92 7.90
CA TYR A 318 13.44 13.07 7.92
C TYR A 318 12.37 13.55 6.93
N LEU A 319 12.00 14.83 6.97
CA LEU A 319 11.03 15.42 6.05
C LEU A 319 11.49 15.31 4.59
N LYS A 320 12.77 15.58 4.32
CA LYS A 320 13.33 15.40 2.99
C LYS A 320 13.37 13.93 2.59
N GLY A 321 13.65 13.02 3.51
CA GLY A 321 13.56 11.58 3.28
C GLY A 321 12.15 11.16 2.88
N LEU A 322 11.12 11.77 3.47
CA LEU A 322 9.71 11.58 3.10
C LEU A 322 9.38 12.10 1.68
N VAL A 323 10.07 13.14 1.19
CA VAL A 323 9.78 13.83 -0.08
C VAL A 323 10.67 13.40 -1.26
N VAL A 324 11.96 13.19 -1.05
CA VAL A 324 13.01 13.14 -2.11
C VAL A 324 13.38 11.74 -2.59
N ALA A 325 12.96 10.66 -1.91
CA ALA A 325 13.31 9.32 -2.40
C ALA A 325 12.60 9.03 -3.74
N PRO A 326 13.33 8.93 -4.87
CA PRO A 326 12.79 8.34 -6.07
C PRO A 326 12.46 6.89 -5.75
N VAL A 327 11.39 6.38 -6.35
CA VAL A 327 11.13 4.94 -6.40
C VAL A 327 12.29 4.31 -7.15
N ALA A 328 13.30 3.81 -6.43
CA ALA A 328 14.28 2.92 -7.01
C ALA A 328 13.52 1.65 -7.40
N ARG A 329 13.33 1.49 -8.72
CA ARG A 329 12.81 0.27 -9.34
C ARG A 329 13.66 -0.91 -8.86
N LYS A 330 13.06 -1.79 -8.07
CA LYS A 330 13.43 -3.20 -8.01
C LYS A 330 12.20 -3.99 -8.44
N ARG A 331 12.37 -4.94 -9.36
CA ARG A 331 11.30 -5.89 -9.72
C ARG A 331 10.86 -6.57 -8.43
N LEU A 332 9.58 -6.43 -8.11
CA LEU A 332 8.94 -6.82 -6.86
C LEU A 332 8.27 -8.20 -6.98
N ASP A 333 8.70 -9.03 -7.92
CA ASP A 333 8.14 -10.38 -8.07
C ASP A 333 8.73 -11.38 -7.06
N ASP A 334 9.98 -11.21 -6.61
CA ASP A 334 10.68 -12.26 -5.84
C ASP A 334 10.52 -12.15 -4.31
N SER A 335 9.82 -11.14 -3.79
CA SER A 335 9.68 -10.91 -2.34
C SER A 335 8.24 -10.91 -1.83
N LEU A 336 7.27 -11.25 -2.69
CA LEU A 336 5.89 -11.40 -2.28
C LEU A 336 5.64 -12.85 -1.85
N PRO A 337 4.83 -13.10 -0.81
CA PRO A 337 4.40 -14.48 -0.53
C PRO A 337 3.83 -15.10 -1.80
N PRO A 338 4.04 -16.42 -2.04
CA PRO A 338 3.61 -17.06 -3.26
C PRO A 338 2.12 -16.78 -3.50
N PHE A 339 1.83 -16.00 -4.55
CA PHE A 339 0.48 -15.70 -4.96
C PHE A 339 -0.08 -16.90 -5.71
N SER A 340 -1.26 -17.36 -5.32
CA SER A 340 -1.99 -18.36 -6.10
C SER A 340 -3.04 -17.67 -6.98
N PRO A 341 -2.92 -17.76 -8.32
CA PRO A 341 -3.94 -17.30 -9.26
C PRO A 341 -5.33 -17.87 -8.95
N ALA A 342 -6.36 -17.12 -9.33
CA ALA A 342 -7.74 -17.58 -9.28
C ALA A 342 -8.35 -17.61 -10.67
N ARG A 343 -8.92 -18.76 -11.02
CA ARG A 343 -9.71 -18.89 -12.24
C ARG A 343 -11.01 -18.10 -12.08
N VAL A 344 -11.24 -17.09 -12.91
CA VAL A 344 -12.50 -16.34 -12.90
C VAL A 344 -13.55 -17.13 -13.67
N VAL A 345 -14.68 -17.44 -13.04
CA VAL A 345 -15.78 -18.22 -13.64
C VAL A 345 -17.14 -17.61 -13.34
N GLU A 346 -18.15 -18.00 -14.10
CA GLU A 346 -19.54 -17.62 -13.88
C GLU A 346 -20.39 -18.88 -13.69
N LEU A 347 -21.28 -18.86 -12.70
CA LEU A 347 -22.14 -19.99 -12.35
C LEU A 347 -23.59 -19.53 -12.40
N ASN A 348 -24.35 -20.06 -13.36
CA ASN A 348 -25.79 -19.84 -13.45
C ASN A 348 -26.51 -20.99 -12.74
N ILE A 349 -27.19 -20.71 -11.63
CA ILE A 349 -27.87 -21.75 -10.84
C ILE A 349 -29.21 -22.19 -11.45
N ASP A 350 -29.70 -21.52 -12.49
CA ASP A 350 -30.89 -21.92 -13.25
C ASP A 350 -30.59 -22.96 -14.35
N GLU A 351 -29.31 -23.22 -14.61
CA GLU A 351 -28.82 -24.20 -15.59
C GLU A 351 -28.05 -25.32 -14.88
N PRO A 352 -27.85 -26.49 -15.53
CA PRO A 352 -26.96 -27.52 -14.98
C PRO A 352 -25.57 -26.93 -14.70
N LEU A 353 -25.11 -27.06 -13.45
CA LEU A 353 -23.81 -26.54 -13.04
C LEU A 353 -22.69 -27.26 -13.80
N PRO A 354 -21.64 -26.54 -14.24
CA PRO A 354 -20.50 -27.14 -14.91
C PRO A 354 -19.51 -27.75 -13.91
N ASP A 355 -18.70 -28.70 -14.38
CA ASP A 355 -17.45 -29.06 -13.72
C ASP A 355 -16.45 -27.91 -13.87
N ILE A 356 -15.76 -27.56 -12.78
CA ILE A 356 -14.70 -26.53 -12.82
C ILE A 356 -13.36 -27.24 -12.81
N ALA A 357 -12.76 -27.40 -13.99
CA ALA A 357 -11.40 -27.94 -14.11
C ALA A 357 -10.37 -27.01 -13.43
N ASN A 358 -9.34 -27.61 -12.85
CA ASN A 358 -8.18 -26.88 -12.30
C ASN A 358 -7.19 -26.45 -13.38
N ILE A 359 -7.25 -27.02 -14.59
CA ILE A 359 -6.43 -26.61 -15.73
C ILE A 359 -7.33 -25.91 -16.74
N ASP A 360 -6.90 -24.74 -17.20
CA ASP A 360 -7.56 -24.03 -18.29
C ASP A 360 -7.16 -24.64 -19.64
N ALA A 361 -8.16 -25.01 -20.44
CA ALA A 361 -7.95 -25.76 -21.68
C ALA A 361 -7.34 -24.92 -22.81
N GLU A 362 -7.52 -23.59 -22.78
CA GLU A 362 -7.03 -22.68 -23.82
C GLU A 362 -5.60 -22.24 -23.54
N THR A 363 -5.31 -21.95 -22.28
CA THR A 363 -4.02 -21.38 -21.85
C THR A 363 -3.06 -22.41 -21.26
N GLY A 364 -3.58 -23.56 -20.81
CA GLY A 364 -2.81 -24.57 -20.07
C GLY A 364 -2.46 -24.18 -18.63
N ALA A 365 -2.99 -23.06 -18.13
CA ALA A 365 -2.71 -22.58 -16.78
C ALA A 365 -3.40 -23.45 -15.71
N THR A 366 -2.70 -23.69 -14.59
CA THR A 366 -3.21 -24.50 -13.48
C THR A 366 -3.57 -23.61 -12.29
N TYR A 367 -4.76 -23.84 -11.72
CA TYR A 367 -5.36 -23.06 -10.66
C TYR A 367 -5.67 -23.92 -9.44
N THR A 368 -5.38 -23.40 -8.25
CA THR A 368 -5.78 -24.05 -6.99
C THR A 368 -7.06 -23.47 -6.40
N ARG A 369 -7.62 -22.43 -7.03
CA ARG A 369 -8.86 -21.78 -6.62
C ARG A 369 -9.57 -21.14 -7.82
N ALA A 370 -10.88 -20.97 -7.69
CA ALA A 370 -11.73 -20.21 -8.60
C ALA A 370 -12.40 -19.05 -7.87
N PHE A 371 -12.66 -17.97 -8.59
CA PHE A 371 -13.47 -16.84 -8.15
C PHE A 371 -14.71 -16.79 -9.03
N ALA A 372 -15.85 -17.13 -8.43
CA ALA A 372 -17.08 -17.37 -9.14
C ALA A 372 -18.11 -16.27 -8.90
N LEU A 373 -18.62 -15.68 -9.99
CA LEU A 373 -19.84 -14.89 -9.98
C LEU A 373 -21.04 -15.83 -10.07
N VAL A 374 -21.79 -15.93 -8.98
CA VAL A 374 -23.01 -16.76 -8.93
C VAL A 374 -24.19 -15.91 -9.36
N ARG A 375 -24.96 -16.42 -10.32
CA ARG A 375 -26.12 -15.75 -10.92
C ARG A 375 -27.35 -16.63 -10.88
N SER A 376 -28.52 -16.00 -10.87
CA SER A 376 -29.80 -16.62 -11.20
C SER A 376 -30.58 -15.71 -12.15
N LYS A 377 -31.09 -16.27 -13.25
CA LYS A 377 -31.89 -15.58 -14.28
C LYS A 377 -31.21 -14.28 -14.76
N GLY A 378 -29.90 -14.36 -14.99
CA GLY A 378 -29.06 -13.22 -15.38
C GLY A 378 -28.65 -12.27 -14.26
N ARG A 379 -29.24 -12.38 -13.05
CA ARG A 379 -28.98 -11.47 -11.92
C ARG A 379 -27.87 -12.01 -11.01
N PRO A 380 -26.85 -11.19 -10.65
CA PRO A 380 -25.85 -11.54 -9.65
C PRO A 380 -26.46 -11.79 -8.26
N LEU A 381 -26.04 -12.88 -7.62
CA LEU A 381 -26.45 -13.28 -6.28
C LEU A 381 -25.31 -13.19 -5.27
N ASP A 382 -24.13 -13.69 -5.62
CA ASP A 382 -22.96 -13.70 -4.74
C ASP A 382 -21.65 -13.73 -5.56
N LEU A 383 -20.54 -13.36 -4.89
CA LEU A 383 -19.16 -13.53 -5.38
C LEU A 383 -18.44 -14.45 -4.39
N ILE A 384 -18.02 -15.62 -4.87
CA ILE A 384 -17.50 -16.69 -4.00
C ILE A 384 -16.11 -17.13 -4.43
N GLU A 385 -15.26 -17.47 -3.46
CA GLU A 385 -14.01 -18.19 -3.71
C GLU A 385 -14.25 -19.69 -3.48
N ILE A 386 -13.79 -20.51 -4.43
CA ILE A 386 -13.92 -21.97 -4.43
C ILE A 386 -12.51 -22.55 -4.48
N GLU A 387 -12.17 -23.49 -3.60
CA GLU A 387 -10.90 -24.23 -3.69
C GLU A 387 -11.00 -25.30 -4.78
N LEU A 388 -9.97 -25.41 -5.62
CA LEU A 388 -9.88 -26.41 -6.68
C LEU A 388 -8.88 -27.50 -6.26
N GLY A 389 -9.34 -28.74 -6.15
CA GLY A 389 -8.47 -29.90 -5.93
C GLY A 389 -7.68 -30.26 -7.19
N GLU A 390 -6.88 -31.33 -7.13
CA GLU A 390 -6.03 -31.80 -8.25
C GLU A 390 -6.79 -32.12 -9.54
N LYS A 391 -8.10 -32.37 -9.46
CA LYS A 391 -8.98 -32.63 -10.61
C LYS A 391 -10.00 -31.51 -10.86
N GLY A 392 -9.90 -30.40 -10.13
CA GLY A 392 -10.95 -29.38 -10.09
C GLY A 392 -12.07 -29.72 -9.10
N VAL A 393 -13.27 -29.19 -9.35
CA VAL A 393 -14.48 -29.41 -8.55
C VAL A 393 -15.58 -29.92 -9.47
N ALA A 394 -16.20 -31.04 -9.09
CA ALA A 394 -17.31 -31.63 -9.83
C ALA A 394 -18.61 -30.83 -9.61
N ALA A 395 -19.51 -30.86 -10.59
CA ALA A 395 -20.81 -30.18 -10.54
C ALA A 395 -21.64 -30.55 -9.30
N SER A 396 -21.57 -31.81 -8.83
CA SER A 396 -22.27 -32.29 -7.63
C SER A 396 -21.74 -31.67 -6.34
N ASP A 397 -20.43 -31.50 -6.24
CA ASP A 397 -19.77 -30.91 -5.08
C ASP A 397 -20.02 -29.39 -5.06
N LEU A 398 -20.00 -28.78 -6.24
CA LEU A 398 -20.37 -27.38 -6.42
C LEU A 398 -21.82 -27.12 -6.02
N ALA A 399 -22.76 -27.98 -6.42
CA ALA A 399 -24.15 -27.90 -5.99
C ALA A 399 -24.28 -27.98 -4.47
N THR A 400 -23.57 -28.91 -3.83
CA THR A 400 -23.56 -29.07 -2.36
C THR A 400 -23.00 -27.82 -1.66
N LEU A 401 -21.93 -27.24 -2.19
CA LEU A 401 -21.32 -26.01 -1.67
C LEU A 401 -22.29 -24.83 -1.76
N LEU A 402 -22.94 -24.65 -2.91
CA LEU A 402 -23.92 -23.58 -3.12
C LEU A 402 -25.16 -23.79 -2.22
N ASP A 403 -25.66 -25.01 -2.11
CA ASP A 403 -26.79 -25.36 -1.24
C ASP A 403 -26.49 -25.01 0.22
N GLY A 404 -25.30 -25.37 0.74
CA GLY A 404 -24.90 -25.02 2.12
C GLY A 404 -24.83 -23.51 2.36
N ARG A 405 -24.34 -22.75 1.36
CA ARG A 405 -24.19 -21.30 1.43
C ARG A 405 -25.51 -20.54 1.36
N PHE A 406 -26.45 -21.02 0.54
CA PHE A 406 -27.77 -20.41 0.41
C PHE A 406 -28.80 -20.96 1.42
N ALA A 407 -28.60 -22.15 2.01
CA ALA A 407 -29.46 -22.66 3.08
C ALA A 407 -29.26 -21.92 4.42
N SER A 408 -28.03 -21.47 4.71
CA SER A 408 -27.69 -20.72 5.93
C SER A 408 -28.21 -19.28 5.94
N SER A 409 -28.61 -18.75 4.78
CA SER A 409 -29.20 -17.41 4.64
C SER A 409 -30.73 -17.36 4.85
N VAL A 410 -31.38 -18.51 5.12
CA VAL A 410 -32.84 -18.65 5.27
C VAL A 410 -33.28 -18.81 6.75
N HIS A 411 -32.43 -18.50 7.74
CA HIS A 411 -32.85 -18.51 9.16
C HIS A 411 -33.59 -17.22 9.57
N SER A 412 -34.86 -17.13 9.15
CA SER A 412 -35.90 -16.36 9.85
C SER A 412 -37.29 -16.90 9.52
N THR A 413 -37.61 -18.08 10.08
CA THR A 413 -38.82 -18.42 10.88
C THR A 413 -38.94 -19.95 10.95
N PRO A 414 -39.14 -20.55 12.13
CA PRO A 414 -39.23 -22.00 12.27
C PRO A 414 -40.68 -22.47 12.15
N GLU A 415 -41.02 -23.19 11.09
CA GLU A 415 -42.05 -24.24 11.11
C GLU A 415 -41.91 -25.13 9.85
N ASP A 416 -42.10 -26.43 10.06
CA ASP A 416 -42.15 -27.53 9.08
C ASP A 416 -40.84 -28.04 8.45
N VAL A 417 -40.13 -28.85 9.24
CA VAL A 417 -39.21 -29.88 8.74
C VAL A 417 -39.95 -31.20 8.63
N THR A 418 -40.30 -31.61 7.40
CA THR A 418 -40.17 -33.02 6.92
C THR A 418 -40.55 -33.12 5.43
N ALA A 419 -39.57 -33.43 4.57
CA ALA A 419 -39.66 -34.35 3.41
C ALA A 419 -38.69 -34.00 2.25
N SER A 420 -37.87 -34.99 1.92
CA SER A 420 -37.34 -35.37 0.59
C SER A 420 -36.55 -34.37 -0.28
N SER A 421 -35.41 -34.85 -0.76
CA SER A 421 -34.38 -34.21 -1.62
C SER A 421 -34.85 -33.70 -2.99
N THR A 422 -36.15 -33.82 -3.30
CA THR A 422 -36.77 -33.33 -4.55
C THR A 422 -37.60 -32.05 -4.35
N LEU A 423 -37.88 -31.63 -3.11
CA LEU A 423 -38.69 -30.44 -2.79
C LEU A 423 -37.88 -29.16 -2.52
N ARG A 424 -36.56 -29.25 -2.26
CA ARG A 424 -35.73 -28.07 -1.93
C ARG A 424 -35.44 -27.14 -3.11
N SER A 425 -35.52 -27.66 -4.34
CA SER A 425 -35.46 -26.86 -5.58
C SER A 425 -36.70 -25.95 -5.76
N ALA A 426 -37.82 -26.24 -5.07
CA ALA A 426 -38.98 -25.36 -5.04
C ALA A 426 -38.85 -24.25 -3.97
N THR A 427 -38.15 -24.51 -2.86
CA THR A 427 -37.93 -23.52 -1.80
C THR A 427 -36.93 -22.43 -2.22
N LEU A 428 -35.91 -22.79 -3.02
CA LEU A 428 -35.02 -21.83 -3.70
C LEU A 428 -35.80 -20.92 -4.67
N ARG A 429 -36.86 -21.42 -5.33
CA ARG A 429 -37.74 -20.59 -6.16
C ARG A 429 -38.56 -19.58 -5.35
N SER A 430 -38.91 -19.91 -4.10
CA SER A 430 -39.70 -19.06 -3.21
C SER A 430 -38.92 -17.85 -2.69
N ALA A 431 -37.67 -18.04 -2.24
CA ALA A 431 -36.83 -16.94 -1.76
C ALA A 431 -36.42 -15.94 -2.87
N VAL A 432 -36.53 -16.35 -4.14
CA VAL A 432 -36.28 -15.53 -5.34
C VAL A 432 -37.51 -14.70 -5.76
N LEU A 433 -38.69 -14.93 -5.17
CA LEU A 433 -39.96 -14.32 -5.62
C LEU A 433 -40.35 -12.99 -4.93
N ASP A 434 -39.64 -12.56 -3.88
CA ASP A 434 -39.95 -11.30 -3.17
C ASP A 434 -39.34 -10.03 -3.80
N SER A 435 -38.79 -10.14 -5.01
CA SER A 435 -38.50 -8.98 -5.87
C SER A 435 -39.22 -9.13 -7.20
N LYS A 436 -40.47 -8.66 -7.26
CA LYS A 436 -41.20 -8.49 -8.52
C LYS A 436 -40.43 -7.54 -9.43
N GLY A 437 -39.67 -8.11 -10.35
CA GLY A 437 -39.10 -7.46 -11.52
C GLY A 437 -39.09 -8.49 -12.63
N SER A 438 -39.91 -8.29 -13.65
CA SER A 438 -40.27 -9.23 -14.72
C SER A 438 -39.07 -9.97 -15.32
N ALA A 439 -39.26 -11.25 -15.62
CA ALA A 439 -38.40 -11.95 -16.58
C ALA A 439 -38.54 -11.25 -17.94
N MET A 440 -37.44 -11.06 -18.66
CA MET A 440 -37.46 -10.41 -19.98
C MET A 440 -38.31 -11.24 -20.95
N THR A 441 -39.53 -10.78 -21.22
CA THR A 441 -40.28 -11.19 -22.39
C THR A 441 -39.78 -10.38 -23.60
N PRO A 442 -39.75 -10.96 -24.81
CA PRO A 442 -39.40 -10.23 -26.02
C PRO A 442 -40.58 -9.30 -26.38
N GLU A 443 -40.66 -8.14 -25.73
CA GLU A 443 -41.58 -7.06 -26.10
C GLU A 443 -40.90 -6.06 -27.06
N ASN A 444 -41.67 -5.71 -28.08
CA ASN A 444 -41.50 -4.76 -29.18
C ASN A 444 -40.22 -3.89 -29.16
N ASP A 445 -39.18 -4.35 -29.87
CA ASP A 445 -37.89 -3.68 -30.03
C ASP A 445 -37.99 -2.22 -30.53
N ALA A 446 -39.08 -1.86 -31.21
CA ALA A 446 -39.34 -0.51 -31.72
C ALA A 446 -39.62 0.55 -30.63
N GLN A 447 -39.95 0.14 -29.39
CA GLN A 447 -40.24 1.07 -28.28
C GLN A 447 -39.05 1.33 -27.35
N LYS A 448 -37.94 0.57 -27.50
CA LYS A 448 -36.77 0.71 -26.63
C LYS A 448 -35.98 1.99 -26.96
N PRO A 449 -35.53 2.77 -25.96
CA PRO A 449 -34.74 3.99 -26.16
C PRO A 449 -33.51 3.78 -27.05
N PHE A 450 -33.18 4.77 -27.90
CA PHE A 450 -31.92 4.72 -28.65
C PHE A 450 -30.74 5.03 -27.71
N VAL A 451 -29.74 4.15 -27.65
CA VAL A 451 -28.58 4.30 -26.77
C VAL A 451 -27.33 4.66 -27.58
N SER A 452 -26.56 5.66 -27.15
CA SER A 452 -25.20 5.87 -27.63
C SER A 452 -24.20 5.34 -26.60
N VAL A 453 -23.41 4.34 -26.97
CA VAL A 453 -22.31 3.81 -26.15
C VAL A 453 -21.03 4.54 -26.52
N ILE A 454 -20.40 5.23 -25.56
CA ILE A 454 -19.14 5.94 -25.75
C ILE A 454 -18.02 5.14 -25.09
N ILE A 455 -16.95 4.89 -25.85
CA ILE A 455 -15.72 4.24 -25.38
C ILE A 455 -14.56 5.20 -25.62
N ALA A 456 -13.90 5.64 -24.55
CA ALA A 456 -12.64 6.38 -24.67
C ALA A 456 -11.47 5.38 -24.74
N THR A 457 -10.54 5.60 -25.65
CA THR A 457 -9.34 4.76 -25.78
C THR A 457 -8.10 5.59 -26.00
N HIS A 458 -6.96 5.10 -25.51
CA HIS A 458 -5.65 5.71 -25.74
C HIS A 458 -4.58 4.60 -25.83
N ASN A 459 -4.10 4.34 -27.05
CA ASN A 459 -3.08 3.35 -27.36
C ASN A 459 -3.36 1.92 -26.83
N ARG A 460 -4.62 1.46 -26.96
CA ARG A 460 -5.09 0.14 -26.46
C ARG A 460 -5.96 -0.60 -27.49
N THR A 461 -5.51 -0.62 -28.75
CA THR A 461 -6.25 -1.22 -29.87
C THR A 461 -6.76 -2.64 -29.60
N GLN A 462 -5.96 -3.49 -28.95
CA GLN A 462 -6.35 -4.86 -28.66
C GLN A 462 -7.44 -4.96 -27.59
N GLY A 463 -7.37 -4.16 -26.52
CA GLY A 463 -8.42 -4.09 -25.51
C GLY A 463 -9.73 -3.61 -26.13
N LEU A 464 -9.65 -2.52 -26.90
CA LEU A 464 -10.79 -1.98 -27.65
C LEU A 464 -11.44 -3.05 -28.55
N ALA A 465 -10.66 -3.85 -29.27
CA ALA A 465 -11.18 -4.91 -30.13
C ALA A 465 -12.02 -5.92 -29.34
N THR A 466 -11.53 -6.37 -28.17
CA THR A 466 -12.27 -7.28 -27.28
C THR A 466 -13.53 -6.63 -26.71
N CYS A 467 -13.46 -5.35 -26.34
CA CYS A 467 -14.62 -4.59 -25.87
C CYS A 467 -15.70 -4.50 -26.95
N LEU A 468 -15.33 -4.13 -28.18
CA LEU A 468 -16.23 -4.05 -29.34
C LEU A 468 -16.87 -5.40 -29.68
N GLU A 469 -16.11 -6.50 -29.57
CA GLU A 469 -16.67 -7.84 -29.77
C GLU A 469 -17.78 -8.14 -28.74
N SER A 470 -17.57 -7.79 -27.47
CA SER A 470 -18.59 -7.99 -26.43
C SER A 470 -19.83 -7.11 -26.62
N LEU A 471 -19.65 -5.88 -27.13
CA LEU A 471 -20.75 -5.01 -27.52
C LEU A 471 -21.52 -5.54 -28.73
N GLY A 472 -20.85 -6.21 -29.67
CA GLY A 472 -21.49 -6.89 -30.80
C GLY A 472 -22.43 -8.04 -30.38
N ARG A 473 -22.35 -8.50 -29.13
CA ARG A 473 -23.18 -9.57 -28.56
C ARG A 473 -24.30 -9.05 -27.65
N GLN A 474 -24.58 -7.74 -27.64
CA GLN A 474 -25.66 -7.19 -26.83
C GLN A 474 -27.04 -7.66 -27.30
N ASN A 475 -27.84 -8.13 -26.35
CA ASN A 475 -29.27 -8.43 -26.52
C ASN A 475 -30.11 -7.15 -26.41
N TYR A 476 -29.68 -6.10 -27.12
CA TYR A 476 -30.35 -4.81 -27.17
C TYR A 476 -30.25 -4.28 -28.61
N PRO A 477 -31.37 -4.04 -29.30
CA PRO A 477 -31.35 -3.82 -30.76
C PRO A 477 -31.06 -2.38 -31.18
N ASN A 478 -31.26 -1.40 -30.28
CA ASN A 478 -31.40 0.01 -30.66
C ASN A 478 -30.24 0.87 -30.11
N PHE A 479 -29.02 0.68 -30.62
CA PHE A 479 -27.86 1.43 -30.15
C PHE A 479 -26.82 1.74 -31.23
N GLU A 480 -25.92 2.67 -30.92
CA GLU A 480 -24.70 2.95 -31.67
C GLU A 480 -23.50 2.95 -30.73
N ILE A 481 -22.30 2.78 -31.29
CA ILE A 481 -21.03 2.83 -30.56
C ILE A 481 -20.19 3.98 -31.12
N ILE A 482 -19.62 4.79 -30.22
CA ILE A 482 -18.73 5.90 -30.52
C ILE A 482 -17.41 5.63 -29.82
N VAL A 483 -16.41 5.27 -30.60
CA VAL A 483 -15.03 5.11 -30.14
C VAL A 483 -14.34 6.47 -30.23
N VAL A 484 -13.88 6.98 -29.10
CA VAL A 484 -13.15 8.24 -29.00
C VAL A 484 -11.67 7.93 -28.73
N ASP A 485 -10.85 8.10 -29.76
CA ASP A 485 -9.40 7.93 -29.70
C ASP A 485 -8.76 9.21 -29.15
N ASN A 486 -8.33 9.16 -27.88
CA ASN A 486 -7.94 10.32 -27.10
C ASN A 486 -6.42 10.49 -27.07
N ALA A 487 -5.92 11.53 -27.73
CA ALA A 487 -4.51 11.90 -27.83
C ALA A 487 -3.59 10.73 -28.20
N PRO A 488 -3.89 9.97 -29.27
CA PRO A 488 -3.11 8.79 -29.63
C PRO A 488 -1.66 9.14 -29.95
N ASP A 489 -0.73 8.29 -29.49
CA ASP A 489 0.69 8.42 -29.85
C ASP A 489 0.98 7.86 -31.26
N THR A 490 0.09 7.00 -31.77
CA THR A 490 0.23 6.32 -33.06
C THR A 490 -1.11 6.19 -33.79
N ASP A 491 -1.09 5.99 -35.11
CA ASP A 491 -2.32 5.76 -35.89
C ASP A 491 -2.87 4.32 -35.81
N GLU A 492 -2.43 3.50 -34.85
CA GLU A 492 -2.81 2.08 -34.76
C GLU A 492 -4.32 1.89 -34.59
N THR A 493 -4.92 2.58 -33.61
CA THR A 493 -6.37 2.57 -33.37
C THR A 493 -7.14 3.05 -34.59
N PHE A 494 -6.68 4.13 -35.23
CA PHE A 494 -7.31 4.66 -36.44
C PHE A 494 -7.33 3.63 -37.58
N ARG A 495 -6.20 2.97 -37.86
CA ARG A 495 -6.11 1.94 -38.91
C ARG A 495 -6.95 0.71 -38.60
N PHE A 496 -7.02 0.32 -37.33
CA PHE A 496 -7.90 -0.75 -36.86
C PHE A 496 -9.36 -0.38 -37.14
N MET A 497 -9.78 0.83 -36.75
CA MET A 497 -11.16 1.30 -36.96
C MET A 497 -11.53 1.47 -38.43
N GLN A 498 -10.59 1.84 -39.32
CA GLN A 498 -10.86 1.86 -40.77
C GLN A 498 -11.19 0.49 -41.37
N ARG A 499 -10.69 -0.59 -40.74
CA ARG A 499 -10.94 -1.96 -41.18
C ARG A 499 -12.15 -2.59 -40.47
N TYR A 500 -12.65 -1.96 -39.42
CA TYR A 500 -13.78 -2.45 -38.65
C TYR A 500 -15.09 -2.18 -39.42
N THR A 501 -15.77 -3.25 -39.85
CA THR A 501 -16.89 -3.16 -40.81
C THR A 501 -18.28 -3.11 -40.18
N ALA A 502 -18.39 -3.18 -38.85
CA ALA A 502 -19.69 -3.16 -38.19
C ALA A 502 -20.35 -1.77 -38.34
N GLN A 503 -21.55 -1.73 -38.93
CA GLN A 503 -22.23 -0.50 -39.33
C GLN A 503 -22.66 0.41 -38.16
N GLN A 504 -22.59 -0.08 -36.92
CA GLN A 504 -23.03 0.64 -35.72
C GLN A 504 -21.88 1.37 -35.01
N VAL A 505 -20.63 1.28 -35.49
CA VAL A 505 -19.46 1.87 -34.81
C VAL A 505 -18.93 3.08 -35.54
N ARG A 506 -18.71 4.16 -34.78
CA ARG A 506 -18.16 5.42 -35.27
C ARG A 506 -16.85 5.75 -34.57
N TYR A 507 -15.84 6.14 -35.34
CA TYR A 507 -14.58 6.64 -34.81
C TYR A 507 -14.59 8.16 -34.72
N VAL A 508 -14.13 8.70 -33.59
CA VAL A 508 -13.91 10.12 -33.34
C VAL A 508 -12.52 10.29 -32.71
N ARG A 509 -11.81 11.35 -33.10
CA ARG A 509 -10.49 11.68 -32.55
C ARG A 509 -10.59 12.93 -31.65
N GLU A 510 -9.94 12.88 -30.49
CA GLU A 510 -9.76 14.02 -29.58
C GLU A 510 -8.27 14.20 -29.31
N ASP A 511 -7.64 15.23 -29.88
CA ASP A 511 -6.20 15.43 -29.79
C ASP A 511 -5.72 15.92 -28.41
N THR A 512 -6.62 16.45 -27.57
CA THR A 512 -6.24 16.94 -26.24
C THR A 512 -6.39 15.83 -25.19
N PRO A 513 -5.34 15.50 -24.43
CA PRO A 513 -5.40 14.41 -23.45
C PRO A 513 -6.41 14.70 -22.32
N GLY A 514 -7.19 13.70 -21.96
CA GLY A 514 -8.12 13.73 -20.83
C GLY A 514 -9.37 12.88 -21.06
N LEU A 515 -9.65 11.93 -20.16
CA LEU A 515 -10.81 11.05 -20.22
C LEU A 515 -12.13 11.83 -20.29
N ALA A 516 -12.30 12.84 -19.42
CA ALA A 516 -13.46 13.72 -19.45
C ALA A 516 -13.63 14.46 -20.79
N ARG A 517 -12.52 14.80 -21.47
CA ARG A 517 -12.56 15.41 -22.81
C ARG A 517 -13.03 14.40 -23.85
N ALA A 518 -12.51 13.18 -23.79
CA ALA A 518 -12.95 12.08 -24.66
C ALA A 518 -14.44 11.80 -24.49
N HIS A 519 -14.93 11.70 -23.24
CA HIS A 519 -16.36 11.54 -22.95
C HIS A 519 -17.20 12.69 -23.53
N ASN A 520 -16.79 13.94 -23.32
CA ASN A 520 -17.51 15.10 -23.86
C ASN A 520 -17.47 15.18 -25.39
N ARG A 521 -16.37 14.78 -26.01
CA ARG A 521 -16.23 14.68 -27.48
C ARG A 521 -17.19 13.65 -28.05
N GLY A 522 -17.25 12.46 -27.44
CA GLY A 522 -18.24 11.43 -27.79
C GLY A 522 -19.68 11.91 -27.59
N LEU A 523 -19.94 12.65 -26.51
CA LEU A 523 -21.26 13.17 -26.18
C LEU A 523 -21.81 14.14 -27.25
N ILE A 524 -20.94 14.96 -27.87
CA ILE A 524 -21.36 15.84 -28.99
C ILE A 524 -21.91 15.03 -30.17
N ASP A 525 -21.35 13.86 -30.40
CA ASP A 525 -21.62 13.01 -31.56
C ASP A 525 -22.69 11.94 -31.28
N ALA A 526 -23.00 11.70 -30.00
CA ALA A 526 -24.06 10.82 -29.55
C ALA A 526 -25.42 11.30 -30.07
N LYS A 527 -26.29 10.36 -30.47
CA LYS A 527 -27.67 10.61 -30.89
C LYS A 527 -28.73 9.99 -29.95
N GLY A 528 -28.32 9.08 -29.07
CA GLY A 528 -29.19 8.38 -28.12
C GLY A 528 -29.82 9.31 -27.09
N SER A 529 -31.05 9.00 -26.67
CA SER A 529 -31.70 9.63 -25.52
C SER A 529 -31.05 9.17 -24.21
N VAL A 530 -30.44 7.98 -24.22
CA VAL A 530 -29.55 7.47 -23.18
C VAL A 530 -28.13 7.41 -23.72
N VAL A 531 -27.16 7.79 -22.90
CA VAL A 531 -25.73 7.74 -23.23
C VAL A 531 -25.03 6.86 -22.20
N ALA A 532 -24.49 5.73 -22.65
CA ALA A 532 -23.76 4.78 -21.84
C ALA A 532 -22.25 4.93 -22.05
N PHE A 533 -21.47 4.68 -21.00
CA PHE A 533 -20.02 4.77 -21.00
C PHE A 533 -19.43 3.46 -20.45
N THR A 534 -18.42 2.96 -21.15
CA THR A 534 -17.59 1.82 -20.73
C THR A 534 -16.16 2.05 -21.20
N ASP A 535 -15.20 1.40 -20.55
CA ASP A 535 -13.78 1.52 -20.87
C ASP A 535 -13.34 0.50 -21.93
N ASP A 536 -12.19 0.76 -22.56
CA ASP A 536 -11.59 -0.12 -23.58
C ASP A 536 -10.96 -1.40 -23.01
N ASP A 537 -10.84 -1.51 -21.69
CA ASP A 537 -10.36 -2.67 -20.94
C ASP A 537 -11.51 -3.40 -20.21
N VAL A 538 -12.70 -3.37 -20.82
CA VAL A 538 -13.92 -3.98 -20.29
C VAL A 538 -14.58 -4.92 -21.31
N ARG A 539 -15.10 -6.04 -20.81
CA ARG A 539 -16.07 -6.92 -21.50
C ARG A 539 -17.44 -6.75 -20.87
N VAL A 540 -18.42 -6.33 -21.67
CA VAL A 540 -19.80 -6.14 -21.20
C VAL A 540 -20.60 -7.44 -21.27
N ASP A 541 -21.52 -7.64 -20.31
CA ASP A 541 -22.48 -8.75 -20.33
C ASP A 541 -23.49 -8.60 -21.48
N PRO A 542 -23.95 -9.68 -22.14
CA PRO A 542 -24.94 -9.59 -23.23
C PRO A 542 -26.23 -8.82 -22.87
N HIS A 543 -26.61 -8.74 -21.60
CA HIS A 543 -27.80 -8.01 -21.14
C HIS A 543 -27.48 -6.64 -20.53
N TRP A 544 -26.22 -6.18 -20.60
CA TRP A 544 -25.74 -4.95 -19.97
C TRP A 544 -26.57 -3.73 -20.35
N LEU A 545 -26.78 -3.48 -21.65
CA LEU A 545 -27.58 -2.33 -22.12
C LEU A 545 -29.04 -2.42 -21.66
N GLY A 546 -29.65 -3.60 -21.75
CA GLY A 546 -31.04 -3.81 -21.31
C GLY A 546 -31.23 -3.44 -19.85
N HIS A 547 -30.36 -3.95 -18.96
CA HIS A 547 -30.43 -3.66 -17.53
C HIS A 547 -30.15 -2.19 -17.19
N LEU A 548 -29.24 -1.52 -17.90
CA LEU A 548 -29.03 -0.08 -17.73
C LEU A 548 -30.29 0.70 -18.11
N VAL A 549 -30.89 0.40 -19.26
CA VAL A 549 -32.06 1.11 -19.80
C VAL A 549 -33.29 0.91 -18.91
N GLU A 550 -33.60 -0.32 -18.53
CA GLU A 550 -34.75 -0.64 -17.64
C GLU A 550 -34.67 0.10 -16.30
N SER A 551 -33.46 0.45 -15.86
CA SER A 551 -33.25 1.11 -14.57
C SER A 551 -33.71 2.56 -14.55
N PHE A 552 -33.84 3.22 -15.72
CA PHE A 552 -34.38 4.57 -15.82
C PHE A 552 -35.89 4.64 -15.51
N ASP A 553 -36.60 3.52 -15.68
CA ASP A 553 -38.06 3.43 -15.45
C ASP A 553 -38.42 2.95 -14.03
N LEU A 554 -37.42 2.62 -13.19
CA LEU A 554 -37.66 2.08 -11.84
C LEU A 554 -38.26 3.10 -10.87
N THR A 555 -38.04 4.39 -11.09
CA THR A 555 -38.58 5.48 -10.28
C THR A 555 -38.59 6.77 -11.08
N THR A 556 -39.25 7.80 -10.56
CA THR A 556 -39.27 9.11 -11.20
C THR A 556 -37.91 9.79 -11.15
N ASN A 557 -37.57 10.53 -12.21
CA ASN A 557 -36.40 11.41 -12.26
C ASN A 557 -35.05 10.68 -12.11
N VAL A 558 -34.89 9.48 -12.68
CA VAL A 558 -33.59 8.80 -12.77
C VAL A 558 -32.73 9.49 -13.82
N GLY A 559 -31.61 10.08 -13.39
CA GLY A 559 -30.68 10.77 -14.29
C GLY A 559 -29.42 9.96 -14.63
N CYS A 560 -29.08 8.98 -13.78
CA CYS A 560 -27.88 8.17 -13.94
C CYS A 560 -28.11 6.74 -13.42
N VAL A 561 -27.56 5.77 -14.14
CA VAL A 561 -27.51 4.36 -13.74
C VAL A 561 -26.06 3.91 -13.75
N THR A 562 -25.62 3.20 -12.72
CA THR A 562 -24.30 2.56 -12.64
C THR A 562 -24.46 1.06 -12.46
N GLY A 563 -23.45 0.27 -12.86
CA GLY A 563 -23.54 -1.19 -12.81
C GLY A 563 -22.45 -1.88 -11.98
N MET A 564 -22.55 -3.20 -11.89
CA MET A 564 -21.54 -4.03 -11.23
C MET A 564 -20.31 -4.22 -12.12
N ILE A 565 -19.13 -4.11 -11.53
CA ILE A 565 -17.87 -4.44 -12.18
C ILE A 565 -17.23 -5.58 -11.38
N VAL A 566 -16.83 -6.61 -12.11
CA VAL A 566 -16.13 -7.79 -11.61
C VAL A 566 -14.79 -7.95 -12.34
N PRO A 567 -13.78 -8.62 -11.76
CA PRO A 567 -12.52 -8.86 -12.46
C PRO A 567 -12.76 -9.76 -13.68
N ALA A 568 -12.12 -9.44 -14.81
CA ALA A 568 -12.03 -10.34 -15.97
C ALA A 568 -10.94 -11.42 -15.78
N GLU A 569 -9.93 -11.13 -14.96
CA GLU A 569 -8.72 -11.93 -14.76
C GLU A 569 -8.24 -11.76 -13.32
N MET A 570 -7.67 -12.82 -12.71
CA MET A 570 -6.98 -12.78 -11.43
C MET A 570 -5.72 -13.65 -11.41
N GLU A 571 -4.78 -13.32 -12.29
CA GLU A 571 -3.49 -14.01 -12.46
C GLU A 571 -2.35 -13.41 -11.64
N THR A 572 -2.49 -12.17 -11.15
CA THR A 572 -1.42 -11.51 -10.37
C THR A 572 -1.89 -10.97 -9.03
N SER A 573 -0.95 -10.83 -8.09
CA SER A 573 -1.19 -10.20 -6.78
C SER A 573 -1.77 -8.80 -6.90
N ALA A 574 -1.36 -8.03 -7.92
CA ALA A 574 -1.87 -6.68 -8.16
C ALA A 574 -3.37 -6.70 -8.45
N GLN A 575 -3.85 -7.63 -9.28
CA GLN A 575 -5.26 -7.78 -9.60
C GLN A 575 -6.07 -8.18 -8.36
N ALA A 576 -5.57 -9.14 -7.58
CA ALA A 576 -6.21 -9.56 -6.34
C ALA A 576 -6.26 -8.45 -5.27
N TRP A 577 -5.18 -7.67 -5.12
CA TRP A 577 -5.16 -6.56 -4.16
C TRP A 577 -6.09 -5.41 -4.55
N LEU A 578 -6.34 -5.19 -5.84
CA LEU A 578 -7.34 -4.21 -6.28
C LEU A 578 -8.75 -4.61 -5.81
N GLU A 579 -9.10 -5.90 -5.88
CA GLU A 579 -10.36 -6.41 -5.31
C GLU A 579 -10.41 -6.29 -3.78
N GLN A 580 -9.29 -6.51 -3.09
CA GLN A 580 -9.20 -6.32 -1.63
C GLN A 580 -9.27 -4.84 -1.20
N TYR A 581 -8.84 -3.90 -2.03
CA TYR A 581 -8.85 -2.45 -1.73
C TYR A 581 -10.28 -1.90 -1.53
N GLY A 582 -11.28 -2.60 -2.06
CA GLY A 582 -12.69 -2.26 -1.96
C GLY A 582 -13.54 -3.00 -2.99
N GLY A 583 -12.92 -3.44 -4.10
CA GLY A 583 -13.60 -3.95 -5.28
C GLY A 583 -14.48 -2.87 -5.92
N PHE A 584 -14.90 -3.10 -7.15
CA PHE A 584 -15.85 -2.20 -7.81
C PHE A 584 -17.31 -2.58 -7.54
N SER A 585 -17.58 -3.82 -7.15
CA SER A 585 -18.93 -4.27 -6.76
C SER A 585 -19.46 -3.51 -5.53
N LYS A 586 -20.68 -2.99 -5.65
CA LYS A 586 -21.41 -2.32 -4.57
C LYS A 586 -22.50 -3.21 -3.97
N GLY A 587 -22.37 -4.54 -4.11
CA GLY A 587 -23.31 -5.55 -3.61
C GLY A 587 -24.31 -6.01 -4.66
N PHE A 588 -25.23 -6.89 -4.27
CA PHE A 588 -26.10 -7.64 -5.19
C PHE A 588 -27.53 -7.12 -5.28
N ARG A 589 -27.82 -5.97 -4.67
CA ARG A 589 -29.16 -5.36 -4.65
C ARG A 589 -29.15 -4.04 -5.39
N VAL A 590 -30.25 -3.75 -6.08
CA VAL A 590 -30.51 -2.42 -6.65
C VAL A 590 -30.49 -1.38 -5.51
N LYS A 591 -29.82 -0.26 -5.73
CA LYS A 591 -29.77 0.85 -4.77
C LYS A 591 -30.15 2.16 -5.44
N PHE A 592 -30.85 3.00 -4.70
CA PHE A 592 -31.26 4.32 -5.13
C PHE A 592 -30.51 5.36 -4.29
N PHE A 593 -30.05 6.43 -4.92
CA PHE A 593 -29.33 7.53 -4.26
C PHE A 593 -29.93 8.86 -4.70
N ASN A 594 -30.49 9.60 -3.75
CA ASN A 594 -30.90 11.00 -3.93
C ASN A 594 -30.89 11.76 -2.60
N LEU A 595 -31.14 13.07 -2.65
CA LEU A 595 -31.13 13.94 -1.46
C LEU A 595 -32.40 13.82 -0.58
N THR A 596 -33.41 13.05 -1.01
CA THR A 596 -34.73 12.96 -0.36
C THR A 596 -34.98 11.56 0.22
N ASN A 597 -35.91 10.81 -0.35
CA ASN A 597 -36.43 9.55 0.19
C ASN A 597 -35.43 8.39 0.10
N HIS A 598 -34.37 8.53 -0.71
CA HIS A 598 -33.31 7.55 -0.88
C HIS A 598 -31.95 8.09 -0.42
N ARG A 599 -31.96 8.95 0.60
CA ARG A 599 -30.73 9.44 1.25
C ARG A 599 -30.15 8.38 2.21
N PRO A 600 -28.92 7.89 1.98
CA PRO A 600 -28.25 7.00 2.92
C PRO A 600 -28.03 7.68 4.28
N LYS A 601 -28.01 6.88 5.37
CA LYS A 601 -27.71 7.36 6.73
C LYS A 601 -26.24 7.75 6.95
N ASP A 602 -25.40 7.61 5.93
CA ASP A 602 -23.97 7.98 5.98
C ASP A 602 -23.83 9.50 6.20
N PRO A 603 -23.19 9.96 7.29
CA PRO A 603 -22.97 11.37 7.54
C PRO A 603 -22.08 12.06 6.48
N LEU A 604 -21.30 11.30 5.69
CA LEU A 604 -20.45 11.84 4.64
C LEU A 604 -21.19 12.00 3.29
N TYR A 605 -22.44 11.53 3.18
CA TYR A 605 -23.24 11.67 1.97
C TYR A 605 -23.61 13.13 1.69
N PRO A 606 -23.52 13.61 0.42
CA PRO A 606 -23.22 12.88 -0.82
C PRO A 606 -21.75 12.94 -1.28
N TYR A 607 -20.81 13.33 -0.41
CA TYR A 607 -19.40 13.57 -0.78
C TYR A 607 -18.57 12.27 -0.92
N THR A 608 -19.12 11.12 -0.55
CA THR A 608 -18.53 9.78 -0.74
C THR A 608 -18.96 9.16 -2.07
N ALA A 609 -18.89 9.91 -3.18
CA ALA A 609 -19.50 9.53 -4.47
C ALA A 609 -19.05 8.17 -5.05
N GLY A 610 -17.90 7.63 -4.62
CA GLY A 610 -17.44 6.29 -5.03
C GLY A 610 -18.33 5.13 -4.53
N VAL A 611 -19.32 5.39 -3.67
CA VAL A 611 -20.36 4.40 -3.31
C VAL A 611 -21.44 4.27 -4.38
N PHE A 612 -21.54 5.23 -5.30
CA PHE A 612 -22.55 5.26 -6.35
C PHE A 612 -22.22 4.34 -7.51
N GLY A 613 -20.95 4.18 -7.86
CA GLY A 613 -20.51 3.37 -9.00
C GLY A 613 -19.08 3.68 -9.41
N SER A 614 -18.76 3.46 -10.68
CA SER A 614 -17.45 3.72 -11.30
C SER A 614 -17.63 4.07 -12.78
N GLY A 615 -16.74 4.89 -13.33
CA GLY A 615 -16.79 5.36 -14.72
C GLY A 615 -16.85 4.25 -15.79
N ALA A 616 -16.28 3.08 -15.51
CA ALA A 616 -16.26 1.94 -16.43
C ALA A 616 -17.64 1.28 -16.68
N ASN A 617 -18.68 1.64 -15.91
CA ASN A 617 -20.01 1.07 -16.05
C ASN A 617 -21.09 2.06 -15.59
N MET A 618 -21.44 2.99 -16.48
CA MET A 618 -22.42 4.03 -16.21
C MET A 618 -23.24 4.41 -17.44
N ALA A 619 -24.46 4.87 -17.23
CA ALA A 619 -25.30 5.47 -18.24
C ALA A 619 -26.05 6.68 -17.67
N PHE A 620 -26.38 7.63 -18.54
CA PHE A 620 -27.12 8.84 -18.19
C PHE A 620 -28.24 9.06 -19.19
N THR A 621 -29.31 9.70 -18.74
CA THR A 621 -30.20 10.36 -19.70
C THR A 621 -29.46 11.55 -20.29
N ARG A 622 -29.68 11.83 -21.59
CA ARG A 622 -29.09 13.00 -22.25
C ARG A 622 -29.46 14.29 -21.53
N GLU A 623 -30.70 14.37 -21.05
CA GLU A 623 -31.21 15.50 -20.27
C GLU A 623 -30.39 15.73 -19.00
N ALA A 624 -30.25 14.72 -18.14
CA ALA A 624 -29.53 14.86 -16.88
C ALA A 624 -28.04 15.16 -17.10
N LEU A 625 -27.41 14.51 -18.09
CA LEU A 625 -26.00 14.76 -18.41
C LEU A 625 -25.78 16.18 -18.98
N GLY A 626 -26.74 16.68 -19.77
CA GLY A 626 -26.75 18.07 -20.25
C GLY A 626 -26.96 19.08 -19.11
N ALA A 627 -27.89 18.80 -18.19
CA ALA A 627 -28.20 19.65 -17.05
C ALA A 627 -27.00 19.85 -16.09
N ILE A 628 -26.16 18.82 -15.93
CA ILE A 628 -24.91 18.92 -15.14
C ILE A 628 -23.73 19.51 -15.93
N GLY A 629 -23.89 19.75 -17.23
CA GLY A 629 -22.86 20.33 -18.10
C GLY A 629 -21.80 19.35 -18.62
N GLY A 630 -22.09 18.05 -18.61
CA GLY A 630 -21.14 17.00 -19.00
C GLY A 630 -20.05 16.71 -17.96
N PHE A 631 -18.92 16.15 -18.39
CA PHE A 631 -17.79 15.81 -17.52
C PHE A 631 -16.83 16.98 -17.37
N ASP A 632 -16.27 17.20 -16.18
CA ASP A 632 -15.33 18.31 -15.94
C ASP A 632 -13.94 18.01 -16.58
N PRO A 633 -13.50 18.76 -17.62
CA PRO A 633 -12.23 18.51 -18.29
C PRO A 633 -10.98 18.71 -17.42
N ALA A 634 -11.12 19.29 -16.22
CA ALA A 634 -10.04 19.43 -15.25
C ALA A 634 -9.83 18.17 -14.39
N LEU A 635 -10.74 17.20 -14.45
CA LEU A 635 -10.68 15.93 -13.73
C LEU A 635 -10.47 14.75 -14.70
N GLY A 636 -10.27 13.55 -14.14
CA GLY A 636 -10.13 12.31 -14.90
C GLY A 636 -8.71 12.00 -15.37
N ALA A 637 -8.52 10.76 -15.84
CA ALA A 637 -7.25 10.28 -16.36
C ALA A 637 -6.77 11.14 -17.54
N GLY A 638 -5.45 11.31 -17.72
CA GLY A 638 -4.88 12.18 -18.76
C GLY A 638 -4.90 13.68 -18.42
N SER A 639 -5.71 14.13 -17.47
CA SER A 639 -5.66 15.50 -16.93
C SER A 639 -4.63 15.64 -15.80
N LYS A 640 -4.32 16.87 -15.38
CA LYS A 640 -3.53 17.12 -14.15
C LYS A 640 -4.29 16.74 -12.88
N GLY A 641 -5.62 16.58 -12.95
CA GLY A 641 -6.47 16.11 -11.86
C GLY A 641 -6.40 14.59 -11.65
N VAL A 642 -5.86 13.84 -12.62
CA VAL A 642 -5.53 12.40 -12.59
C VAL A 642 -6.74 11.45 -12.43
N GLY A 643 -7.86 11.88 -11.87
CA GLY A 643 -9.07 11.08 -11.68
C GLY A 643 -10.25 11.91 -11.14
N GLY A 644 -11.36 11.24 -10.79
CA GLY A 644 -12.50 11.83 -10.10
C GLY A 644 -13.53 12.55 -10.98
N ASP A 645 -13.45 12.40 -12.31
CA ASP A 645 -14.43 12.92 -13.26
C ASP A 645 -15.79 12.22 -13.13
N ASP A 646 -15.79 10.90 -12.95
CA ASP A 646 -16.99 10.10 -12.64
C ASP A 646 -17.61 10.49 -11.28
N LEU A 647 -16.78 10.66 -10.25
CA LEU A 647 -17.20 11.11 -8.92
C LEU A 647 -17.92 12.47 -8.98
N ALA A 648 -17.37 13.40 -9.76
CA ALA A 648 -17.96 14.72 -9.97
C ALA A 648 -19.31 14.62 -10.70
N ALA A 649 -19.38 13.83 -11.77
CA ALA A 649 -20.62 13.62 -12.52
C ALA A 649 -21.71 12.99 -11.64
N PHE A 650 -21.40 11.93 -10.89
CA PHE A 650 -22.37 11.28 -9.99
C PHE A 650 -22.84 12.22 -8.87
N PHE A 651 -21.92 12.99 -8.29
CA PHE A 651 -22.27 14.00 -7.29
C PHE A 651 -23.20 15.06 -7.90
N ASP A 652 -22.91 15.57 -9.09
CA ASP A 652 -23.70 16.61 -9.73
C ASP A 652 -25.11 16.13 -10.10
N VAL A 653 -25.28 14.87 -10.53
CA VAL A 653 -26.60 14.27 -10.76
C VAL A 653 -27.44 14.31 -9.48
N VAL A 654 -26.88 13.79 -8.37
CA VAL A 654 -27.56 13.77 -7.07
C VAL A 654 -27.81 15.19 -6.55
N ALA A 655 -26.82 16.07 -6.67
CA ALA A 655 -26.89 17.46 -6.20
C ALA A 655 -27.90 18.30 -7.00
N SER A 656 -28.18 17.92 -8.25
CA SER A 656 -29.18 18.56 -9.12
C SER A 656 -30.58 17.98 -8.94
N GLY A 657 -30.79 17.06 -7.99
CA GLY A 657 -32.09 16.52 -7.62
C GLY A 657 -32.53 15.28 -8.40
N TYR A 658 -31.69 14.76 -9.29
CA TYR A 658 -31.93 13.48 -9.95
C TYR A 658 -31.66 12.30 -8.99
N THR A 659 -32.27 11.17 -9.31
CA THR A 659 -31.96 9.89 -8.68
C THR A 659 -30.87 9.17 -9.46
N LEU A 660 -29.85 8.68 -8.75
CA LEU A 660 -28.86 7.74 -9.29
C LEU A 660 -29.22 6.32 -8.84
N VAL A 661 -29.24 5.37 -9.78
CA VAL A 661 -29.54 3.96 -9.52
C VAL A 661 -28.29 3.10 -9.71
N TYR A 662 -27.93 2.29 -8.72
CA TYR A 662 -26.97 1.20 -8.89
C TYR A 662 -27.73 -0.08 -9.26
N GLN A 663 -27.48 -0.61 -10.46
CA GLN A 663 -28.09 -1.81 -11.02
C GLN A 663 -27.07 -2.96 -11.06
N PRO A 664 -27.08 -3.89 -10.07
CA PRO A 664 -26.10 -4.97 -10.03
C PRO A 664 -26.19 -5.92 -11.23
N ALA A 665 -27.35 -6.04 -11.90
CA ALA A 665 -27.51 -6.90 -13.07
C ALA A 665 -26.81 -6.36 -14.33
N ALA A 666 -26.51 -5.06 -14.40
CA ALA A 666 -25.68 -4.49 -15.45
C ALA A 666 -24.21 -4.81 -15.14
N VAL A 667 -23.76 -6.02 -15.50
CA VAL A 667 -22.41 -6.52 -15.19
C VAL A 667 -21.44 -6.19 -16.29
N VAL A 668 -20.22 -5.81 -15.90
CA VAL A 668 -19.07 -5.77 -16.80
C VAL A 668 -17.85 -6.43 -16.15
N HIS A 669 -17.01 -7.04 -16.97
CA HIS A 669 -15.75 -7.66 -16.57
C HIS A 669 -14.59 -6.74 -16.94
N HIS A 670 -13.82 -6.32 -15.95
CA HIS A 670 -12.74 -5.35 -16.12
C HIS A 670 -11.37 -6.04 -16.05
N TRP A 671 -10.50 -5.78 -17.03
CA TRP A 671 -9.12 -6.24 -17.03
C TRP A 671 -8.26 -5.33 -16.18
N HIS A 672 -8.08 -5.73 -14.92
CA HIS A 672 -7.20 -5.03 -13.99
C HIS A 672 -5.75 -5.07 -14.47
N HIS A 673 -5.01 -3.98 -14.21
CA HIS A 673 -3.59 -3.94 -14.47
C HIS A 673 -2.85 -5.09 -13.77
N ARG A 674 -2.06 -5.83 -14.55
CA ARG A 674 -1.28 -6.96 -14.06
C ARG A 674 -0.09 -6.51 -13.22
N GLU A 675 0.51 -5.36 -13.55
CA GLU A 675 1.72 -4.87 -12.90
C GLU A 675 1.43 -4.12 -11.61
N TYR A 676 2.16 -4.48 -10.55
CA TYR A 676 2.06 -3.79 -9.27
C TYR A 676 2.37 -2.29 -9.35
N GLY A 677 3.30 -1.88 -10.21
CA GLY A 677 3.60 -0.46 -10.43
C GLY A 677 2.44 0.33 -11.03
N ALA A 678 1.57 -0.32 -11.82
CA ALA A 678 0.35 0.30 -12.32
C ALA A 678 -0.69 0.45 -11.20
N LEU A 679 -0.85 -0.57 -10.35
CA LEU A 679 -1.69 -0.49 -9.15
C LEU A 679 -1.23 0.62 -8.18
N GLN A 680 0.07 0.80 -7.98
CA GLN A 680 0.61 1.91 -7.17
C GLN A 680 0.22 3.28 -7.74
N ARG A 681 0.31 3.46 -9.08
CA ARG A 681 -0.12 4.69 -9.75
C ARG A 681 -1.62 4.91 -9.63
N GLN A 682 -2.41 3.84 -9.79
CA GLN A 682 -3.86 3.87 -9.65
C GLN A 682 -4.30 4.23 -8.22
N ALA A 683 -3.68 3.63 -7.20
CA ALA A 683 -3.95 3.95 -5.80
C ALA A 683 -3.62 5.42 -5.46
N TYR A 684 -2.49 5.94 -5.96
CA TYR A 684 -2.18 7.37 -5.85
C TYR A 684 -3.23 8.23 -6.58
N GLY A 685 -3.59 7.85 -7.81
CA GLY A 685 -4.60 8.53 -8.64
C GLY A 685 -5.97 8.61 -7.98
N TYR A 686 -6.45 7.55 -7.33
CA TYR A 686 -7.69 7.56 -6.56
C TYR A 686 -7.69 8.59 -5.43
N GLY A 687 -6.56 8.71 -4.71
CA GLY A 687 -6.42 9.73 -3.68
C GLY A 687 -6.45 11.15 -4.24
N VAL A 688 -5.69 11.40 -5.32
CA VAL A 688 -5.69 12.69 -6.03
C VAL A 688 -7.10 13.01 -6.50
N GLY A 689 -7.75 12.08 -7.21
CA GLY A 689 -9.09 12.26 -7.79
C GLY A 689 -10.16 12.58 -6.76
N LEU A 690 -10.19 11.87 -5.62
CA LEU A 690 -11.16 12.13 -4.55
C LEU A 690 -11.09 13.57 -4.04
N THR A 691 -9.89 14.05 -3.73
CA THR A 691 -9.72 15.40 -3.16
C THR A 691 -9.70 16.50 -4.21
N ALA A 692 -9.34 16.19 -5.46
CA ALA A 692 -9.53 17.06 -6.61
C ALA A 692 -11.03 17.31 -6.85
N PHE A 693 -11.86 16.27 -6.83
CA PHE A 693 -13.32 16.36 -6.88
C PHE A 693 -13.88 17.23 -5.74
N LEU A 694 -13.50 16.98 -4.49
CA LEU A 694 -13.98 17.78 -3.36
C LEU A 694 -13.57 19.25 -3.48
N THR A 695 -12.37 19.51 -3.99
CA THR A 695 -11.88 20.87 -4.26
C THR A 695 -12.71 21.53 -5.36
N ARG A 696 -13.06 20.80 -6.43
CA ARG A 696 -13.97 21.26 -7.47
C ARG A 696 -15.33 21.67 -6.91
N VAL A 697 -15.92 20.83 -6.05
CA VAL A 697 -17.21 21.12 -5.40
C VAL A 697 -17.14 22.42 -4.59
N ILE A 698 -16.08 22.61 -3.81
CA ILE A 698 -15.88 23.84 -3.00
C ILE A 698 -15.66 25.06 -3.90
N LEU A 699 -14.86 24.94 -4.96
CA LEU A 699 -14.56 26.07 -5.85
C LEU A 699 -15.78 26.50 -6.68
N ASN A 700 -16.63 25.55 -7.09
CA ASN A 700 -17.86 25.87 -7.82
C ASN A 700 -18.96 26.41 -6.91
N GLN A 701 -19.05 25.94 -5.66
CA GLN A 701 -20.03 26.39 -4.67
C GLN A 701 -19.37 26.61 -3.30
N PRO A 702 -18.76 27.79 -3.04
CA PRO A 702 -17.98 28.05 -1.82
C PRO A 702 -18.73 27.83 -0.50
N LYS A 703 -20.06 28.00 -0.51
CA LYS A 703 -20.92 27.74 0.66
C LYS A 703 -20.84 26.29 1.15
N ARG A 704 -20.53 25.32 0.26
CA ARG A 704 -20.38 23.90 0.61
C ARG A 704 -19.17 23.62 1.51
N LEU A 705 -18.22 24.55 1.62
CA LEU A 705 -17.15 24.44 2.61
C LEU A 705 -17.70 24.35 4.05
N LEU A 706 -18.81 25.03 4.33
CA LEU A 706 -19.48 24.98 5.63
C LEU A 706 -20.12 23.60 5.91
N GLU A 707 -20.48 22.87 4.86
CA GLU A 707 -20.99 21.49 4.93
C GLU A 707 -19.86 20.48 5.11
N ILE A 708 -18.75 20.65 4.36
CA ILE A 708 -17.64 19.69 4.31
C ILE A 708 -16.70 19.81 5.51
N ALA A 709 -16.35 21.03 5.94
CA ALA A 709 -15.40 21.27 7.03
C ALA A 709 -15.69 20.48 8.32
N PRO A 710 -16.94 20.44 8.85
CA PRO A 710 -17.25 19.66 10.06
C PRO A 710 -17.20 18.14 9.84
N LEU A 711 -17.25 17.67 8.59
CA LEU A 711 -17.17 16.25 8.26
C LEU A 711 -15.74 15.73 8.20
N VAL A 712 -14.73 16.61 8.02
CA VAL A 712 -13.32 16.21 7.86
C VAL A 712 -12.81 15.33 9.00
N PRO A 713 -13.03 15.64 10.30
CA PRO A 713 -12.57 14.75 11.38
C PRO A 713 -13.19 13.35 11.29
N ARG A 714 -14.49 13.27 10.97
CA ARG A 714 -15.19 11.99 10.77
C ARG A 714 -14.67 11.24 9.56
N ALA A 715 -14.40 11.92 8.45
CA ALA A 715 -13.83 11.33 7.25
C ALA A 715 -12.42 10.77 7.51
N VAL A 716 -11.58 11.47 8.30
CA VAL A 716 -10.26 10.99 8.71
C VAL A 716 -10.37 9.76 9.60
N ILE A 717 -11.26 9.77 10.60
CA ILE A 717 -11.53 8.60 11.45
C ILE A 717 -12.01 7.43 10.60
N TYR A 718 -12.95 7.64 9.68
CA TYR A 718 -13.48 6.62 8.78
C TYR A 718 -12.40 6.03 7.87
N ALA A 719 -11.53 6.87 7.29
CA ALA A 719 -10.42 6.44 6.44
C ALA A 719 -9.36 5.61 7.20
N LEU A 720 -9.14 5.91 8.48
CA LEU A 720 -8.16 5.23 9.32
C LEU A 720 -8.74 4.04 10.10
N SER A 721 -10.06 3.94 10.23
CA SER A 721 -10.73 2.89 11.00
C SER A 721 -10.57 1.52 10.32
N PRO A 722 -10.06 0.49 11.03
CA PRO A 722 -10.03 -0.89 10.53
C PRO A 722 -11.42 -1.45 10.22
N ALA A 723 -12.46 -0.95 10.91
CA ALA A 723 -13.84 -1.38 10.76
C ALA A 723 -14.58 -0.67 9.61
N SER A 724 -13.92 0.21 8.83
CA SER A 724 -14.58 0.81 7.68
C SER A 724 -14.80 -0.23 6.57
N PRO A 725 -15.91 -0.19 5.83
CA PRO A 725 -16.15 -1.07 4.67
C PRO A 725 -15.00 -1.14 3.65
N LYS A 726 -14.17 -0.09 3.60
CA LYS A 726 -12.97 -0.01 2.76
C LYS A 726 -11.78 -0.80 3.31
N ASN A 727 -11.65 -0.90 4.64
CA ASN A 727 -10.53 -1.56 5.29
C ASN A 727 -10.84 -3.01 5.69
N THR A 728 -12.12 -3.38 5.85
CA THR A 728 -12.53 -4.75 6.22
C THR A 728 -12.21 -5.81 5.17
N LYS A 729 -12.08 -5.43 3.88
CA LYS A 729 -11.72 -6.35 2.79
C LYS A 729 -10.21 -6.58 2.64
N LYS A 730 -9.38 -5.77 3.30
CA LYS A 730 -7.92 -5.86 3.21
C LYS A 730 -7.43 -7.00 4.09
N ARG A 731 -6.93 -8.07 3.46
CA ARG A 731 -6.31 -9.20 4.15
C ARG A 731 -4.89 -8.84 4.60
N THR A 732 -4.25 -9.73 5.36
CA THR A 732 -2.92 -9.49 5.96
C THR A 732 -1.82 -9.30 4.92
N ASP A 733 -2.00 -9.81 3.70
CA ASP A 733 -1.11 -9.68 2.55
C ASP A 733 -1.28 -8.36 1.78
N TYR A 734 -2.30 -7.55 2.07
CA TYR A 734 -2.54 -6.29 1.37
C TYR A 734 -1.41 -5.28 1.62
N PRO A 735 -0.74 -4.74 0.57
CA PRO A 735 0.39 -3.83 0.74
C PRO A 735 -0.03 -2.49 1.38
N ARG A 736 0.46 -2.25 2.61
CA ARG A 736 0.16 -1.00 3.37
C ARG A 736 0.61 0.26 2.64
N GLU A 737 1.58 0.15 1.74
CA GLU A 737 2.03 1.27 0.92
C GLU A 737 0.97 1.78 -0.05
N LEU A 738 0.08 0.94 -0.58
CA LEU A 738 -1.01 1.39 -1.46
C LEU A 738 -1.96 2.35 -0.74
N SER A 739 -2.31 2.04 0.51
CA SER A 739 -3.09 2.96 1.36
C SER A 739 -2.33 4.24 1.70
N THR A 740 -1.00 4.20 1.71
CA THR A 740 -0.16 5.39 1.95
C THR A 740 -0.03 6.24 0.70
N LEU A 741 0.13 5.63 -0.48
CA LEU A 741 0.12 6.29 -1.78
C LEU A 741 -1.19 7.02 -2.01
N GLU A 742 -2.32 6.37 -1.71
CA GLU A 742 -3.63 7.01 -1.78
C GLU A 742 -3.70 8.26 -0.88
N ARG A 743 -3.32 8.16 0.40
CA ARG A 743 -3.31 9.31 1.31
C ARG A 743 -2.39 10.44 0.82
N ARG A 744 -1.24 10.11 0.23
CA ARG A 744 -0.36 11.10 -0.41
C ARG A 744 -1.03 11.75 -1.62
N GLY A 745 -1.78 10.98 -2.41
CA GLY A 745 -2.61 11.50 -3.48
C GLY A 745 -3.66 12.49 -2.96
N MET A 746 -4.36 12.14 -1.88
CA MET A 746 -5.34 13.02 -1.23
C MET A 746 -4.76 14.37 -0.80
N LEU A 747 -3.51 14.39 -0.32
CA LEU A 747 -2.85 15.66 0.03
C LEU A 747 -2.51 16.51 -1.19
N TYR A 748 -2.28 15.89 -2.35
CA TYR A 748 -1.92 16.59 -3.59
C TYR A 748 -3.14 17.03 -4.42
N GLY A 749 -4.27 16.32 -4.32
CA GLY A 749 -5.45 16.54 -5.17
C GLY A 749 -5.98 17.98 -5.22
N PRO A 750 -6.04 18.77 -4.13
CA PRO A 750 -6.47 20.15 -4.21
C PRO A 750 -5.57 21.01 -5.12
N LEU A 751 -4.26 20.87 -4.97
CA LEU A 751 -3.29 21.57 -5.81
C LEU A 751 -3.36 21.05 -7.26
N ALA A 752 -3.55 19.75 -7.44
CA ALA A 752 -3.69 19.10 -8.74
C ALA A 752 -4.88 19.67 -9.52
N TYR A 753 -6.06 19.76 -8.88
CA TYR A 753 -7.26 20.33 -9.48
C TYR A 753 -7.07 21.80 -9.86
N VAL A 754 -6.55 22.64 -8.97
CA VAL A 754 -6.32 24.07 -9.28
C VAL A 754 -5.38 24.23 -10.49
N LYS A 755 -4.29 23.45 -10.54
CA LYS A 755 -3.39 23.45 -11.70
C LYS A 755 -4.08 22.98 -12.98
N SER A 756 -4.92 21.94 -12.89
CA SER A 756 -5.68 21.39 -14.02
C SER A 756 -6.69 22.41 -14.55
N HIS A 757 -7.49 22.99 -13.66
CA HIS A 757 -8.51 23.98 -13.96
C HIS A 757 -7.92 25.24 -14.63
N LEU A 758 -6.80 25.76 -14.12
CA LEU A 758 -6.09 26.87 -14.76
C LEU A 758 -5.56 26.49 -16.16
N SER A 759 -5.10 25.25 -16.35
CA SER A 759 -4.67 24.73 -17.65
C SER A 759 -5.82 24.72 -18.65
N VAL A 760 -6.99 24.21 -18.24
CA VAL A 760 -8.20 24.15 -19.06
C VAL A 760 -8.68 25.55 -19.45
N ARG A 761 -8.66 26.51 -18.51
CA ARG A 761 -9.04 27.92 -18.81
C ARG A 761 -8.09 28.59 -19.80
N ARG A 762 -6.79 28.33 -19.71
CA ARG A 762 -5.81 28.88 -20.67
C ARG A 762 -6.03 28.34 -22.08
N LEU A 763 -6.27 27.03 -22.23
CA LEU A 763 -6.61 26.42 -23.51
C LEU A 763 -7.94 26.96 -24.07
N GLY A 764 -8.94 27.17 -23.20
CA GLY A 764 -10.20 27.79 -23.61
C GLY A 764 -10.07 29.25 -24.05
N ALA A 765 -9.22 30.05 -23.39
CA ALA A 765 -8.93 31.42 -23.80
C ALA A 765 -8.14 31.51 -25.11
N ALA A 766 -7.40 30.45 -25.49
CA ALA A 766 -6.69 30.34 -26.75
C ALA A 766 -7.57 29.90 -27.94
N GLY A 767 -8.88 29.70 -27.74
CA GLY A 767 -9.83 29.31 -28.78
C GLY A 767 -9.97 27.80 -29.00
N GLU A 768 -9.31 26.96 -28.21
CA GLU A 768 -9.31 25.49 -28.39
C GLU A 768 -10.40 24.73 -27.60
N ASN A 769 -11.20 25.41 -26.75
CA ASN A 769 -12.37 24.80 -26.09
C ASN A 769 -13.68 25.54 -26.43
N LEU A 770 -14.40 25.07 -27.46
CA LEU A 770 -15.80 25.46 -27.74
C LEU A 770 -16.83 24.46 -27.14
N LEU A 771 -16.40 23.59 -26.23
CA LEU A 771 -17.18 22.44 -25.75
C LEU A 771 -18.36 22.77 -24.83
N PRO A 772 -18.23 23.58 -23.75
CA PRO A 772 -19.34 23.80 -22.83
C PRO A 772 -20.54 24.53 -23.47
N ALA A 773 -20.27 25.47 -24.38
CA ALA A 773 -21.32 26.23 -25.06
C ALA A 773 -22.09 25.38 -26.08
N ARG A 774 -21.40 24.51 -26.83
CA ARG A 774 -22.05 23.64 -27.84
C ARG A 774 -22.83 22.47 -27.24
N VAL A 775 -22.46 21.99 -26.05
CA VAL A 775 -23.22 20.95 -25.34
C VAL A 775 -24.54 21.49 -24.84
N ALA A 776 -24.57 22.72 -24.30
CA ALA A 776 -25.82 23.40 -23.95
C ALA A 776 -26.70 23.69 -25.18
N GLU A 777 -26.09 24.25 -26.24
CA GLU A 777 -26.78 24.65 -27.47
C GLU A 777 -27.37 23.47 -28.27
N LYS A 778 -26.74 22.28 -28.23
CA LYS A 778 -27.29 21.04 -28.83
C LYS A 778 -28.19 20.23 -27.91
N ALA A 779 -28.14 20.43 -26.58
CA ALA A 779 -29.05 19.80 -25.63
C ALA A 779 -30.44 20.47 -25.57
N GLY A 780 -30.64 21.56 -26.32
CA GLY A 780 -31.90 22.30 -26.36
C GLY A 780 -32.14 23.18 -25.12
N LEU A 781 -31.06 23.62 -24.45
CA LEU A 781 -31.09 24.58 -23.34
C LEU A 781 -30.82 26.01 -23.82
#